data_AF-A0A1W1BUV5-F1
#
_entry.id   AF-A0A1W1BUV5-F1
#
_cell.length_a   1.000
_cell.length_b   1.000
_cell.length_c   1.000
_cell.angle_alpha   90.00
_cell.angle_beta   90.00
_cell.angle_gamma   90.00
#
_symmetry.space_group_name_H-M   'P 1'
#
loop_
_entity.id
_entity.type
_entity.pdbx_description
1 polymer ?
#
loop_
_entity_poly.entity_id
_entity_poly.type
_entity_poly.pdbx_seq_one_letter_code
_entity_poly.pdbx_strand_id
1 'polypeptide(L)'
;MRKKRAIKVASVLLLLYAFVGFVLPPFLLKSQVVKILDENLQTKSSIGSLFFNPFSFRLTLDDVALKNKKNNKDIISFSQLRLNLDPTSLIVGVIDIDEFLLQHPYVHLIRERDRTLNLAHLLKTSKQKPKKSPKKSQTSLPKIHIGSFAIEDGMFEFDDRSLVSAYHTKFSPITFRLKDIDTSAKDADGKIGFYAKIGLDGYLDIQAKLHSSFPLVADGVIKIQANQLYEQWRYVRDFLNLEVADGHISVDGSFHIDQNSLENMEFQFDKIALQKLRIKPKERYKDLLTLKELALYDTSLYPLQQKLSIEKISLDKLDLKAKRDKEGSIDWQSYLQTSFPKSKKETKPSASKPWQVSVKEIKFSDIGATFNDALVTPAVTTTLNRMDIHVKNFVLGSKEPFVVHTDILLNERLRCSDDAVILQTPLQLKSSLRCKDFDITHYNPYIDFYAKKALKRFDLHLKSAVSDLSADATLQERNATLITKVKNANFVLRDVKLTKKSTKEKLLSWKAFKLADIEYNGQTNQLNIGDVALKNATFTLKRYKNKKLNVIDLIKPKENHHDKKSKKESSSSMAFAIKKVHIDNALISFMDMALERPTKTRLDHIGIQLKNISSNLKSSISYHLYTKLNKKGTIQTRGTLRQKPLHLSSSFNLKDIALLDFSPYVEEFVDAHIADGRLSFRGKASYAPSKRDPDLDLKGDLTLRDFAVAKSHKQQYIFGLNKVGVKDLVIQTAPDRAYVNEVDVDGLYVDAFLDENKTLNFAKLLKKQPKEEDNTTKSKKKSKPFPFMIAKVAIANSNAMFADYSLPIRFKTEIHELEGGIYAISNNPKEVSFIDLKGAVDKYGSMKLKGNIQSAKPKEFTDIEMHFRNLDMSALSGYSAQFAGYKIKNGKLFVDLKYKIEHSQMVGENALLIKNIHLGDEIEDENITHLPLGLAIALLEDSDGVIDIEMPVEGNVDAPDFKYGRVVLKALANLIVKAVASPFKFLGSALGIDAEELASLEFEYGSSLLLPSELEKLDKMAQILAKRPKIAFSFTPTYDQKRDTYALKLHMLVAKLLKESKIKNDEDLQNALSIELLEEIFLQAHTDKALKKMQTEVHKAYKDENLYQVKYRERLLKACVMHQPLQKSSLLALAKERYKAVFKYLVEQKGIKASRLSLKESVAASGEDEKFAPMKVDIKVIN
;
A
#
# COMPACT_ATOMS: atom_id res chain seq x y z
N MET A 1 -119.07 37.77 53.94
CA MET A 1 -119.48 37.91 52.52
C MET A 1 -118.39 38.36 51.54
N ARG A 2 -117.31 39.04 51.96
CA ARG A 2 -116.23 39.50 51.05
C ARG A 2 -115.37 38.37 50.42
N LYS A 3 -115.21 37.21 51.08
CA LYS A 3 -114.45 36.06 50.53
C LYS A 3 -115.10 35.37 49.31
N LYS A 4 -116.45 35.25 49.24
CA LYS A 4 -117.14 34.55 48.13
C LYS A 4 -117.13 35.34 46.79
N ARG A 5 -117.14 36.69 46.82
CA ARG A 5 -117.01 37.53 45.61
C ARG A 5 -115.58 37.55 45.06
N ALA A 6 -114.58 37.60 45.95
CA ALA A 6 -113.17 37.50 45.55
C ALA A 6 -112.87 36.17 44.84
N ILE A 7 -113.43 35.05 45.33
CA ILE A 7 -113.26 33.72 44.71
C ILE A 7 -113.90 33.65 43.32
N LYS A 8 -115.11 34.22 43.10
CA LYS A 8 -115.74 34.26 41.77
C LYS A 8 -114.97 35.12 40.77
N VAL A 9 -114.51 36.31 41.18
CA VAL A 9 -113.71 37.19 40.31
C VAL A 9 -112.36 36.56 39.98
N ALA A 10 -111.68 35.96 40.96
CA ALA A 10 -110.44 35.21 40.74
C ALA A 10 -110.66 34.00 39.81
N SER A 11 -111.77 33.27 39.94
CA SER A 11 -112.08 32.12 39.06
C SER A 11 -112.35 32.57 37.61
N VAL A 12 -113.06 33.68 37.40
CA VAL A 12 -113.31 34.22 36.05
C VAL A 12 -112.04 34.79 35.43
N LEU A 13 -111.21 35.51 36.20
CA LEU A 13 -109.91 35.99 35.72
C LEU A 13 -108.95 34.85 35.41
N LEU A 14 -108.97 33.77 36.21
CA LEU A 14 -108.17 32.57 35.97
C LEU A 14 -108.65 31.78 34.74
N LEU A 15 -109.97 31.66 34.53
CA LEU A 15 -110.55 31.06 33.31
C LEU A 15 -110.26 31.91 32.06
N LEU A 16 -110.33 33.25 32.16
CA LEU A 16 -109.97 34.17 31.08
C LEU A 16 -108.47 34.10 30.78
N TYR A 17 -107.62 34.06 31.80
CA TYR A 17 -106.17 33.89 31.68
C TYR A 17 -105.80 32.53 31.05
N ALA A 18 -106.47 31.45 31.46
CA ALA A 18 -106.31 30.13 30.86
C ALA A 18 -106.77 30.12 29.39
N PHE A 19 -107.95 30.67 29.07
CA PHE A 19 -108.46 30.73 27.70
C PHE A 19 -107.57 31.59 26.80
N VAL A 20 -107.21 32.79 27.24
CA VAL A 20 -106.30 33.68 26.51
C VAL A 20 -104.95 33.01 26.36
N GLY A 21 -104.36 32.42 27.40
CA GLY A 21 -103.04 31.80 27.34
C GLY A 21 -102.98 30.49 26.53
N PHE A 22 -103.99 29.62 26.58
CA PHE A 22 -103.99 28.36 25.83
C PHE A 22 -104.48 28.48 24.38
N VAL A 23 -105.32 29.46 24.04
CA VAL A 23 -105.92 29.58 22.70
C VAL A 23 -105.28 30.68 21.85
N LEU A 24 -105.04 31.86 22.43
CA LEU A 24 -104.60 33.04 21.67
C LEU A 24 -103.13 32.95 21.20
N PRO A 25 -102.13 32.60 22.06
CA PRO A 25 -100.74 32.42 21.63
C PRO A 25 -100.56 31.35 20.56
N PRO A 26 -101.12 30.12 20.65
CA PRO A 26 -101.01 29.14 19.57
C PRO A 26 -101.53 29.63 18.22
N PHE A 27 -102.66 30.34 18.20
CA PHE A 27 -103.26 30.87 16.98
C PHE A 27 -102.44 32.01 16.35
N LEU A 28 -101.98 32.96 17.18
CA LEU A 28 -101.22 34.13 16.71
C LEU A 28 -99.75 33.81 16.42
N LEU A 29 -99.06 33.14 17.34
CA LEU A 29 -97.61 32.91 17.25
C LEU A 29 -97.27 31.97 16.10
N LYS A 30 -98.08 30.93 15.82
CA LYS A 30 -97.77 29.99 14.73
C LYS A 30 -97.71 30.70 13.38
N SER A 31 -98.72 31.51 13.07
CA SER A 31 -98.78 32.27 11.80
C SER A 31 -97.73 33.37 11.74
N GLN A 32 -97.52 34.10 12.85
CA GLN A 32 -96.51 35.16 12.94
C GLN A 32 -95.09 34.62 12.80
N VAL A 33 -94.73 33.52 13.47
CA VAL A 33 -93.39 32.94 13.40
C VAL A 33 -93.07 32.46 11.98
N VAL A 34 -94.00 31.73 11.33
CA VAL A 34 -93.83 31.34 9.91
C VAL A 34 -93.68 32.56 9.01
N LYS A 35 -94.52 33.57 9.20
CA LYS A 35 -94.47 34.82 8.43
C LYS A 35 -93.14 35.55 8.61
N ILE A 36 -92.67 35.73 9.85
CA ILE A 36 -91.41 36.38 10.18
C ILE A 36 -90.23 35.61 9.56
N LEU A 37 -90.23 34.29 9.65
CA LEU A 37 -89.18 33.46 9.05
C LEU A 37 -89.19 33.59 7.52
N ASP A 38 -90.35 33.50 6.85
CA ASP A 38 -90.45 33.60 5.38
C ASP A 38 -90.24 35.03 4.83
N GLU A 39 -90.53 36.06 5.64
CA GLU A 39 -90.29 37.47 5.31
C GLU A 39 -88.81 37.82 5.39
N ASN A 40 -88.10 37.32 6.39
CA ASN A 40 -86.69 37.66 6.61
C ASN A 40 -85.73 36.67 5.94
N LEU A 41 -86.17 35.43 5.69
CA LEU A 41 -85.35 34.37 5.10
C LEU A 41 -85.78 34.01 3.67
N GLN A 42 -84.86 33.48 2.89
CA GLN A 42 -85.11 32.94 1.55
C GLN A 42 -85.61 31.47 1.56
N THR A 43 -86.29 31.06 2.63
CA THR A 43 -86.77 29.68 2.86
C THR A 43 -88.30 29.60 2.88
N LYS A 44 -88.85 28.39 2.76
CA LYS A 44 -90.25 28.10 3.04
C LYS A 44 -90.31 27.43 4.41
N SER A 45 -90.93 28.08 5.37
CA SER A 45 -90.97 27.64 6.77
C SER A 45 -92.28 26.91 7.06
N SER A 46 -92.23 25.85 7.86
CA SER A 46 -93.42 25.15 8.36
C SER A 46 -93.27 24.82 9.83
N ILE A 47 -94.39 24.76 10.53
CA ILE A 47 -94.52 24.34 11.95
C ILE A 47 -95.71 23.39 12.03
N GLY A 48 -95.53 22.20 12.60
CA GLY A 48 -96.59 21.21 12.82
C GLY A 48 -97.60 21.69 13.86
N SER A 49 -97.21 21.71 15.13
CA SER A 49 -97.99 22.24 16.26
C SER A 49 -97.21 23.30 17.05
N LEU A 50 -97.96 24.24 17.65
CA LEU A 50 -97.45 25.18 18.65
C LEU A 50 -98.37 25.08 19.87
N PHE A 51 -97.80 24.81 21.03
CA PHE A 51 -98.52 24.75 22.30
C PHE A 51 -97.89 25.72 23.30
N PHE A 52 -98.72 26.48 24.02
CA PHE A 52 -98.26 27.35 25.10
C PHE A 52 -99.07 27.06 26.36
N ASN A 53 -98.39 26.73 27.46
CA ASN A 53 -98.99 26.61 28.77
C ASN A 53 -98.73 27.90 29.57
N PRO A 54 -99.74 28.75 29.82
CA PRO A 54 -99.56 30.01 30.52
C PRO A 54 -99.21 29.85 32.01
N PHE A 55 -99.61 28.74 32.66
CA PHE A 55 -99.36 28.53 34.09
C PHE A 55 -97.92 28.12 34.39
N SER A 56 -97.31 27.34 33.49
CA SER A 56 -95.88 26.99 33.57
C SER A 56 -95.02 27.87 32.67
N PHE A 57 -95.63 28.80 31.92
CA PHE A 57 -94.99 29.63 30.89
C PHE A 57 -94.14 28.83 29.88
N ARG A 58 -94.64 27.66 29.49
CA ARG A 58 -93.95 26.71 28.59
C ARG A 58 -94.43 26.85 27.16
N LEU A 59 -93.51 27.12 26.23
CA LEU A 59 -93.72 27.06 24.79
C LEU A 59 -93.20 25.73 24.23
N THR A 60 -93.97 25.06 23.38
CA THR A 60 -93.55 23.87 22.62
C THR A 60 -93.87 24.06 21.14
N LEU A 61 -92.87 23.84 20.28
CA LEU A 61 -92.99 23.81 18.82
C LEU A 61 -92.66 22.41 18.33
N ASP A 62 -93.53 21.79 17.55
CA ASP A 62 -93.28 20.48 16.94
C ASP A 62 -93.16 20.59 15.41
N ASP A 63 -92.34 19.73 14.83
CA ASP A 63 -92.12 19.56 13.38
C ASP A 63 -91.81 20.87 12.65
N VAL A 64 -90.78 21.58 13.11
CA VAL A 64 -90.33 22.83 12.46
C VAL A 64 -89.34 22.51 11.36
N ALA A 65 -89.57 23.06 10.17
CA ALA A 65 -88.66 22.89 9.03
C ALA A 65 -88.53 24.18 8.21
N LEU A 66 -87.28 24.53 7.90
CA LEU A 66 -86.88 25.56 6.95
C LEU A 66 -86.42 24.87 5.67
N LYS A 67 -87.30 24.87 4.66
CA LYS A 67 -87.04 24.24 3.37
C LYS A 67 -86.48 25.24 2.37
N ASN A 68 -85.59 24.77 1.51
CA ASN A 68 -85.14 25.55 0.38
C ASN A 68 -86.29 25.76 -0.62
N LYS A 69 -86.59 27.01 -0.99
CA LYS A 69 -87.69 27.32 -1.92
C LYS A 69 -87.52 26.68 -3.30
N LYS A 70 -86.29 26.36 -3.74
CA LYS A 70 -86.01 25.84 -5.09
C LYS A 70 -86.22 24.34 -5.24
N ASN A 71 -85.89 23.55 -4.21
CA ASN A 71 -85.89 22.08 -4.30
C ASN A 71 -86.66 21.38 -3.17
N ASN A 72 -87.31 22.15 -2.29
CA ASN A 72 -88.13 21.67 -1.17
C ASN A 72 -87.41 20.71 -0.19
N LYS A 73 -86.07 20.69 -0.19
CA LYS A 73 -85.27 19.95 0.80
C LYS A 73 -85.10 20.77 2.08
N ASP A 74 -85.02 20.08 3.21
CA ASP A 74 -84.74 20.69 4.51
C ASP A 74 -83.33 21.29 4.52
N ILE A 75 -83.20 22.53 5.00
CA ILE A 75 -81.91 23.18 5.26
C ILE A 75 -81.64 23.17 6.76
N ILE A 76 -82.67 23.50 7.55
CA ILE A 76 -82.68 23.42 9.00
C ILE A 76 -84.03 22.82 9.40
N SER A 77 -84.08 21.76 10.20
CA SER A 77 -85.33 21.24 10.77
C SER A 77 -85.13 20.68 12.17
N PHE A 78 -86.19 20.51 12.94
CA PHE A 78 -86.16 19.86 14.25
C PHE A 78 -87.54 19.29 14.60
N SER A 79 -87.54 18.17 15.33
CA SER A 79 -88.78 17.48 15.72
C SER A 79 -89.54 18.21 16.83
N GLN A 80 -88.83 18.76 17.82
CA GLN A 80 -89.44 19.49 18.93
C GLN A 80 -88.47 20.57 19.47
N LEU A 81 -89.02 21.75 19.76
CA LEU A 81 -88.41 22.77 20.62
C LEU A 81 -89.31 22.98 21.84
N ARG A 82 -88.77 22.85 23.04
CA ARG A 82 -89.45 23.19 24.30
C ARG A 82 -88.69 24.30 24.99
N LEU A 83 -89.38 25.36 25.37
CA LEU A 83 -88.84 26.51 26.08
C LEU A 83 -89.72 26.79 27.30
N ASN A 84 -89.15 26.68 28.50
CA ASN A 84 -89.79 26.98 29.77
C ASN A 84 -89.10 28.20 30.38
N LEU A 85 -89.84 29.28 30.61
CA LEU A 85 -89.33 30.52 31.19
C LEU A 85 -89.99 30.76 32.55
N ASP A 86 -89.30 31.38 33.49
CA ASP A 86 -89.96 31.85 34.72
C ASP A 86 -90.70 33.17 34.43
N PRO A 87 -92.04 33.22 34.51
CA PRO A 87 -92.80 34.44 34.24
C PRO A 87 -92.47 35.59 35.21
N THR A 88 -91.95 35.29 36.41
CA THR A 88 -91.56 36.31 37.40
C THR A 88 -90.26 37.03 36.99
N SER A 89 -89.42 36.37 36.18
CA SER A 89 -88.14 36.91 35.71
C SER A 89 -88.31 38.16 34.82
N LEU A 90 -89.43 38.24 34.08
CA LEU A 90 -89.80 39.37 33.22
C LEU A 90 -90.02 40.68 34.00
N ILE A 91 -90.26 40.61 35.31
CA ILE A 91 -90.49 41.77 36.20
C ILE A 91 -89.17 42.23 36.85
N VAL A 92 -88.24 41.31 37.11
CA VAL A 92 -87.00 41.55 37.88
C VAL A 92 -85.80 41.94 37.00
N GLY A 93 -85.96 41.87 35.67
CA GLY A 93 -84.91 42.23 34.72
C GLY A 93 -83.79 41.18 34.58
N VAL A 94 -84.11 39.92 34.90
CA VAL A 94 -83.26 38.74 34.69
C VAL A 94 -83.98 37.81 33.72
N ILE A 95 -83.30 37.27 32.72
CA ILE A 95 -83.88 36.26 31.84
C ILE A 95 -83.61 34.89 32.47
N ASP A 96 -84.63 34.26 33.03
CA ASP A 96 -84.50 32.95 33.68
C ASP A 96 -85.18 31.86 32.83
N ILE A 97 -84.38 30.88 32.40
CA ILE A 97 -84.76 29.80 31.51
C ILE A 97 -84.65 28.48 32.28
N ASP A 98 -85.77 27.94 32.75
CA ASP A 98 -85.80 26.64 33.44
C ASP A 98 -85.36 25.50 32.50
N GLU A 99 -85.88 25.49 31.27
CA GLU A 99 -85.64 24.42 30.29
C GLU A 99 -85.64 24.97 28.86
N PHE A 100 -84.59 24.67 28.10
CA PHE A 100 -84.53 24.75 26.65
C PHE A 100 -84.18 23.35 26.14
N LEU A 101 -85.05 22.71 25.36
CA LEU A 101 -84.80 21.39 24.77
C LEU A 101 -85.09 21.43 23.27
N LEU A 102 -84.10 21.07 22.45
CA LEU A 102 -84.20 20.96 21.00
C LEU A 102 -83.88 19.52 20.57
N GLN A 103 -84.88 18.78 20.07
CA GLN A 103 -84.76 17.37 19.72
C GLN A 103 -84.65 17.14 18.21
N HIS A 104 -83.73 16.27 17.81
CA HIS A 104 -83.42 15.91 16.43
C HIS A 104 -83.17 17.12 15.50
N PRO A 105 -82.38 18.14 15.88
CA PRO A 105 -82.08 19.22 14.97
C PRO A 105 -81.20 18.75 13.80
N TYR A 106 -81.66 19.01 12.59
CA TYR A 106 -80.96 18.74 11.35
C TYR A 106 -80.47 20.05 10.72
N VAL A 107 -79.21 20.09 10.28
CA VAL A 107 -78.62 21.22 9.56
C VAL A 107 -77.83 20.70 8.36
N HIS A 108 -78.14 21.21 7.16
CA HIS A 108 -77.43 20.88 5.92
C HIS A 108 -76.63 22.07 5.39
N LEU A 109 -75.31 21.97 5.50
CA LEU A 109 -74.38 22.97 4.98
C LEU A 109 -73.81 22.52 3.63
N ILE A 110 -73.98 23.34 2.60
CA ILE A 110 -73.47 23.09 1.26
C ILE A 110 -72.54 24.24 0.86
N ARG A 111 -71.31 23.91 0.52
CA ARG A 111 -70.38 24.82 -0.14
C ARG A 111 -70.39 24.58 -1.65
N GLU A 112 -70.80 25.58 -2.41
CA GLU A 112 -70.91 25.48 -3.87
C GLU A 112 -69.57 25.70 -4.56
N ARG A 113 -69.52 25.48 -5.89
CA ARG A 113 -68.29 25.58 -6.71
C ARG A 113 -67.61 26.96 -6.66
N ASP A 114 -68.38 28.02 -6.46
CA ASP A 114 -67.89 29.39 -6.28
C ASP A 114 -67.41 29.69 -4.85
N ARG A 115 -67.39 28.65 -3.99
CA ARG A 115 -67.03 28.68 -2.56
C ARG A 115 -68.02 29.44 -1.68
N THR A 116 -69.19 29.81 -2.19
CA THR A 116 -70.29 30.35 -1.38
C THR A 116 -70.96 29.23 -0.58
N LEU A 117 -71.53 29.57 0.57
CA LEU A 117 -72.30 28.64 1.40
C LEU A 117 -73.79 28.86 1.13
N ASN A 118 -74.57 27.78 1.10
CA ASN A 118 -76.04 27.85 1.02
C ASN A 118 -76.64 28.70 2.17
N LEU A 119 -75.99 28.73 3.35
CA LEU A 119 -76.41 29.56 4.49
C LEU A 119 -76.04 31.04 4.38
N ALA A 120 -75.05 31.43 3.57
CA ALA A 120 -74.62 32.83 3.46
C ALA A 120 -75.69 33.74 2.80
N HIS A 121 -76.59 33.12 2.03
CA HIS A 121 -77.68 33.80 1.32
C HIS A 121 -79.05 33.59 1.96
N LEU A 122 -79.09 33.04 3.18
CA LEU A 122 -80.36 32.71 3.86
C LEU A 122 -81.14 33.95 4.29
N LEU A 123 -80.45 35.03 4.67
CA LEU A 123 -81.04 36.33 5.04
C LEU A 123 -81.34 37.17 3.77
N LYS A 124 -82.50 37.81 3.69
CA LYS A 124 -82.76 38.84 2.67
C LYS A 124 -81.95 40.09 3.00
N THR A 125 -80.96 40.43 2.18
CA THR A 125 -80.09 41.58 2.43
C THR A 125 -80.89 42.88 2.39
N SER A 126 -81.09 43.52 3.55
CA SER A 126 -81.54 44.91 3.62
C SER A 126 -80.36 45.82 3.27
N LYS A 127 -80.50 46.64 2.23
CA LYS A 127 -79.52 47.69 1.88
C LYS A 127 -79.56 48.81 2.94
N GLN A 128 -78.94 48.61 4.09
CA GLN A 128 -78.61 49.70 5.01
C GLN A 128 -77.11 49.97 5.01
N LYS A 129 -76.74 51.22 4.72
CA LYS A 129 -75.39 51.76 4.85
C LYS A 129 -74.87 51.53 6.27
N PRO A 130 -73.56 51.27 6.46
CA PRO A 130 -72.98 51.12 7.78
C PRO A 130 -73.15 52.43 8.57
N LYS A 131 -73.96 52.40 9.63
CA LYS A 131 -73.95 53.44 10.67
C LYS A 131 -72.62 53.36 11.40
N LYS A 132 -72.03 54.54 11.65
CA LYS A 132 -70.78 54.75 12.38
C LYS A 132 -70.70 53.87 13.62
N SER A 133 -69.51 53.32 13.86
CA SER A 133 -69.10 52.59 15.05
C SER A 133 -69.56 53.31 16.32
N PRO A 134 -70.27 52.64 17.26
CA PRO A 134 -70.58 53.22 18.55
C PRO A 134 -69.29 53.44 19.35
N LYS A 135 -69.18 54.57 20.05
CA LYS A 135 -68.18 54.77 21.10
C LYS A 135 -68.31 53.67 22.15
N LYS A 136 -67.18 53.17 22.65
CA LYS A 136 -67.08 52.23 23.79
C LYS A 136 -67.97 52.73 24.94
N SER A 137 -69.12 52.10 25.12
CA SER A 137 -69.80 52.03 26.41
C SER A 137 -69.49 50.65 26.97
N GLN A 138 -69.05 50.58 28.23
CA GLN A 138 -69.02 49.33 28.98
C GLN A 138 -70.47 48.90 29.16
N THR A 139 -70.96 48.06 28.25
CA THR A 139 -72.28 47.44 28.36
C THR A 139 -72.13 46.28 29.34
N SER A 140 -72.75 46.36 30.51
CA SER A 140 -72.91 45.22 31.40
C SER A 140 -73.72 44.14 30.65
N LEU A 141 -73.27 42.89 30.72
CA LEU A 141 -73.99 41.77 30.12
C LEU A 141 -75.38 41.64 30.77
N PRO A 142 -76.42 41.28 29.99
CA PRO A 142 -77.71 40.94 30.58
C PRO A 142 -77.55 39.78 31.57
N LYS A 143 -78.23 39.88 32.72
CA LYS A 143 -78.30 38.81 33.71
C LYS A 143 -79.20 37.71 33.16
N ILE A 144 -78.62 36.54 32.90
CA ILE A 144 -79.27 35.38 32.30
C ILE A 144 -78.96 34.18 33.19
N HIS A 145 -80.00 33.46 33.59
CA HIS A 145 -79.90 32.17 34.26
C HIS A 145 -80.51 31.09 33.35
N ILE A 146 -79.85 29.95 33.24
CA ILE A 146 -80.26 28.80 32.43
C ILE A 146 -80.17 27.54 33.29
N GLY A 147 -81.30 27.02 33.75
CA GLY A 147 -81.38 25.79 34.51
C GLY A 147 -80.96 24.57 33.68
N SER A 148 -81.55 24.39 32.49
CA SER A 148 -81.16 23.32 31.55
C SER A 148 -81.30 23.76 30.10
N PHE A 149 -80.24 23.59 29.30
CA PHE A 149 -80.26 23.73 27.84
C PHE A 149 -79.79 22.41 27.24
N ALA A 150 -80.58 21.78 26.39
CA ALA A 150 -80.22 20.52 25.76
C ALA A 150 -80.56 20.55 24.27
N ILE A 151 -79.60 20.14 23.46
CA ILE A 151 -79.76 19.71 22.08
C ILE A 151 -79.51 18.21 22.07
N GLU A 152 -80.49 17.42 21.63
CA GLU A 152 -80.42 15.96 21.64
C GLU A 152 -80.59 15.39 20.23
N ASP A 153 -79.79 14.37 19.90
CA ASP A 153 -79.83 13.62 18.63
C ASP A 153 -79.74 14.48 17.36
N GLY A 154 -78.93 15.55 17.42
CA GLY A 154 -78.68 16.42 16.29
C GLY A 154 -77.93 15.76 15.13
N MET A 155 -78.12 16.30 13.94
CA MET A 155 -77.52 15.83 12.70
C MET A 155 -77.01 17.00 11.87
N PHE A 156 -75.72 17.01 11.59
CA PHE A 156 -75.08 17.99 10.72
C PHE A 156 -74.53 17.30 9.48
N GLU A 157 -75.01 17.70 8.30
CA GLU A 157 -74.49 17.26 7.02
C GLU A 157 -73.69 18.38 6.34
N PHE A 158 -72.51 18.04 5.82
CA PHE A 158 -71.66 18.97 5.09
C PHE A 158 -71.29 18.41 3.71
N ASP A 159 -71.68 19.16 2.67
CA ASP A 159 -71.31 18.93 1.28
C ASP A 159 -70.37 20.03 0.78
N ASP A 160 -69.12 19.70 0.46
CA ASP A 160 -68.21 20.61 -0.24
C ASP A 160 -68.10 20.22 -1.73
N ARG A 161 -68.75 21.01 -2.59
CA ARG A 161 -68.72 20.88 -4.06
C ARG A 161 -67.68 21.79 -4.71
N SER A 162 -66.91 22.53 -3.93
CA SER A 162 -65.82 23.38 -4.41
C SER A 162 -64.54 22.59 -4.73
N LEU A 163 -64.45 21.36 -4.23
CA LEU A 163 -63.38 20.41 -4.53
C LEU A 163 -63.62 19.70 -5.88
N VAL A 164 -62.56 19.11 -6.45
CA VAL A 164 -62.64 18.36 -7.72
C VAL A 164 -63.48 17.10 -7.52
N SER A 165 -63.20 16.35 -6.45
CA SER A 165 -64.06 15.30 -5.92
C SER A 165 -64.99 15.92 -4.87
N ALA A 166 -66.31 15.93 -5.13
CA ALA A 166 -67.26 16.41 -4.12
C ALA A 166 -67.09 15.63 -2.80
N TYR A 167 -66.94 16.36 -1.69
CA TYR A 167 -66.79 15.80 -0.36
C TYR A 167 -68.12 15.86 0.38
N HIS A 168 -68.54 14.75 0.97
CA HIS A 168 -69.75 14.64 1.78
C HIS A 168 -69.36 14.01 3.12
N THR A 169 -69.85 14.58 4.21
CA THR A 169 -69.68 14.03 5.55
C THR A 169 -70.92 14.32 6.41
N LYS A 170 -71.18 13.44 7.38
CA LYS A 170 -72.32 13.50 8.29
C LYS A 170 -71.83 13.29 9.72
N PHE A 171 -72.29 14.16 10.61
CA PHE A 171 -72.04 14.09 12.06
C PHE A 171 -73.38 13.84 12.75
N SER A 172 -73.55 12.65 13.33
CA SER A 172 -74.79 12.25 14.01
C SER A 172 -74.59 10.99 14.86
N PRO A 173 -75.09 10.96 16.11
CA PRO A 173 -75.82 12.04 16.79
C PRO A 173 -74.88 13.15 17.30
N ILE A 174 -75.40 14.37 17.41
CA ILE A 174 -74.80 15.53 18.09
C ILE A 174 -75.65 15.86 19.31
N THR A 175 -75.05 15.85 20.49
CA THR A 175 -75.68 16.21 21.75
C THR A 175 -74.92 17.38 22.37
N PHE A 176 -75.62 18.43 22.79
CA PHE A 176 -75.02 19.55 23.53
C PHE A 176 -75.90 19.89 24.72
N ARG A 177 -75.32 19.93 25.92
CA ARG A 177 -76.04 20.17 27.17
C ARG A 177 -75.34 21.29 27.96
N LEU A 178 -76.13 22.24 28.46
CA LEU A 178 -75.74 23.18 29.50
C LEU A 178 -76.66 22.97 30.69
N LYS A 179 -76.12 23.08 31.90
CA LYS A 179 -76.91 23.00 33.13
C LYS A 179 -76.44 24.07 34.11
N ASP A 180 -77.39 24.72 34.78
CA ASP A 180 -77.16 25.70 35.86
C ASP A 180 -76.18 26.83 35.47
N ILE A 181 -76.37 27.43 34.29
CA ILE A 181 -75.54 28.55 33.81
C ILE A 181 -76.10 29.88 34.30
N ASP A 182 -75.33 30.61 35.11
CA ASP A 182 -75.70 31.95 35.59
C ASP A 182 -74.64 32.97 35.15
N THR A 183 -75.04 34.02 34.43
CA THR A 183 -74.14 35.11 34.00
C THR A 183 -73.92 36.19 35.07
N SER A 184 -74.63 36.12 36.19
CA SER A 184 -74.59 37.07 37.30
C SER A 184 -73.91 36.53 38.57
N ALA A 185 -73.83 35.20 38.72
CA ALA A 185 -73.15 34.54 39.83
C ALA A 185 -71.62 34.61 39.67
N LYS A 186 -70.93 35.00 40.74
CA LYS A 186 -69.46 34.98 40.81
C LYS A 186 -68.92 33.56 40.98
N ASP A 187 -69.63 32.73 41.76
CA ASP A 187 -69.37 31.31 41.97
C ASP A 187 -70.55 30.52 41.37
N ALA A 188 -70.34 29.92 40.20
CA ALA A 188 -71.32 29.09 39.51
C ALA A 188 -70.92 27.60 39.62
N ASP A 189 -71.90 26.69 39.53
CA ASP A 189 -71.66 25.22 39.43
C ASP A 189 -72.12 24.68 38.07
N GLY A 190 -72.05 25.53 37.05
CA GLY A 190 -72.57 25.23 35.72
C GLY A 190 -71.85 24.06 35.06
N LYS A 191 -72.53 23.31 34.19
CA LYS A 191 -71.95 22.18 33.45
C LYS A 191 -72.18 22.33 31.96
N ILE A 192 -71.18 21.99 31.17
CA ILE A 192 -71.21 21.94 29.70
C ILE A 192 -70.89 20.51 29.27
N GLY A 193 -71.69 19.94 28.38
CA GLY A 193 -71.42 18.67 27.72
C GLY A 193 -71.61 18.80 26.22
N PHE A 194 -70.69 18.29 25.42
CA PHE A 194 -70.80 18.22 23.96
C PHE A 194 -70.32 16.84 23.50
N TYR A 195 -71.18 16.11 22.82
CA TYR A 195 -70.86 14.83 22.21
C TYR A 195 -71.23 14.87 20.73
N ALA A 196 -70.32 14.45 19.85
CA ALA A 196 -70.60 14.29 18.43
C ALA A 196 -69.93 13.03 17.89
N LYS A 197 -70.70 12.17 17.21
CA LYS A 197 -70.12 11.08 16.44
C LYS A 197 -69.48 11.62 15.16
N ILE A 198 -68.22 11.25 14.91
CA ILE A 198 -67.43 11.68 13.74
C ILE A 198 -67.12 10.44 12.90
N GLY A 199 -67.72 10.35 11.71
CA GLY A 199 -67.51 9.21 10.81
C GLY A 199 -68.17 7.92 11.28
N LEU A 200 -67.72 6.79 10.72
CA LEU A 200 -68.30 5.46 11.01
C LEU A 200 -68.14 5.04 12.48
N ASP A 201 -66.94 5.19 13.06
CA ASP A 201 -66.57 4.68 14.39
C ASP A 201 -65.73 5.67 15.22
N GLY A 202 -65.89 6.98 15.00
CA GLY A 202 -65.20 8.04 15.77
C GLY A 202 -66.16 8.90 16.57
N TYR A 203 -65.62 9.65 17.54
CA TYR A 203 -66.39 10.59 18.36
C TYR A 203 -65.53 11.75 18.88
N LEU A 204 -66.20 12.83 19.28
CA LEU A 204 -65.69 13.95 20.05
C LEU A 204 -66.58 14.11 21.28
N ASP A 205 -66.01 14.02 22.48
CA ASP A 205 -66.70 14.20 23.76
C ASP A 205 -65.97 15.28 24.56
N ILE A 206 -66.67 16.34 24.93
CA ILE A 206 -66.17 17.46 25.73
C ILE A 206 -67.10 17.62 26.92
N GLN A 207 -66.55 17.56 28.13
CA GLN A 207 -67.29 17.75 29.36
C GLN A 207 -66.57 18.81 30.20
N ALA A 208 -67.25 19.87 30.62
CA ALA A 208 -66.64 20.94 31.40
C ALA A 208 -67.54 21.37 32.56
N LYS A 209 -66.90 21.71 33.68
CA LYS A 209 -67.50 22.36 34.82
C LYS A 209 -67.10 23.84 34.80
N LEU A 210 -68.08 24.72 34.89
CA LEU A 210 -67.89 26.15 35.03
C LEU A 210 -67.81 26.49 36.50
N HIS A 211 -66.73 27.14 36.91
CA HIS A 211 -66.58 27.77 38.21
C HIS A 211 -67.14 29.20 38.20
N SER A 212 -67.11 29.86 37.05
CA SER A 212 -67.73 31.16 36.81
C SER A 212 -68.07 31.30 35.33
N SER A 213 -69.27 31.80 34.99
CA SER A 213 -69.69 31.95 33.59
C SER A 213 -69.15 33.26 32.98
N PHE A 214 -69.00 34.31 33.79
CA PHE A 214 -68.47 35.62 33.39
C PHE A 214 -67.80 36.33 34.58
N PRO A 215 -66.47 36.51 34.57
CA PRO A 215 -65.49 36.02 33.58
C PRO A 215 -65.46 34.48 33.55
N LEU A 216 -65.31 33.89 32.36
CA LEU A 216 -65.32 32.44 32.17
C LEU A 216 -64.15 31.77 32.91
N VAL A 217 -64.47 30.92 33.89
CA VAL A 217 -63.52 30.00 34.54
C VAL A 217 -64.07 28.59 34.39
N ALA A 218 -63.35 27.72 33.68
CA ALA A 218 -63.83 26.39 33.32
C ALA A 218 -62.73 25.33 33.37
N ASP A 219 -63.07 24.17 33.95
CA ASP A 219 -62.25 22.97 33.95
C ASP A 219 -63.00 21.87 33.20
N GLY A 220 -62.35 21.26 32.21
CA GLY A 220 -63.00 20.24 31.39
C GLY A 220 -62.09 19.15 30.87
N VAL A 221 -62.70 18.11 30.33
CA VAL A 221 -62.07 16.95 29.68
C VAL A 221 -62.49 16.95 28.22
N ILE A 222 -61.56 16.63 27.33
CA ILE A 222 -61.75 16.45 25.90
C ILE A 222 -61.26 15.06 25.49
N LYS A 223 -62.11 14.31 24.79
CA LYS A 223 -61.78 13.02 24.18
C LYS A 223 -62.12 13.05 22.70
N ILE A 224 -61.16 12.72 21.86
CA ILE A 224 -61.31 12.65 20.41
C ILE A 224 -60.84 11.28 19.96
N GLN A 225 -61.66 10.57 19.19
CA GLN A 225 -61.29 9.31 18.58
C GLN A 225 -61.73 9.29 17.11
N ALA A 226 -60.83 8.98 16.19
CA ALA A 226 -61.20 8.65 14.81
C ALA A 226 -60.48 7.37 14.37
N ASN A 227 -61.27 6.32 14.13
CA ASN A 227 -60.77 4.97 13.85
C ASN A 227 -60.42 4.70 12.38
N GLN A 228 -60.83 5.58 11.46
CA GLN A 228 -60.62 5.44 10.02
C GLN A 228 -60.22 6.78 9.41
N LEU A 229 -58.93 7.12 9.47
CA LEU A 229 -58.41 8.39 8.94
C LEU A 229 -58.63 8.61 7.44
N TYR A 230 -58.99 7.57 6.69
CA TYR A 230 -59.33 7.68 5.27
C TYR A 230 -60.51 8.65 5.03
N GLU A 231 -61.49 8.74 5.91
CA GLU A 231 -62.63 9.64 5.74
C GLU A 231 -62.21 11.11 5.75
N GLN A 232 -61.38 11.49 6.73
CA GLN A 232 -60.84 12.84 6.84
C GLN A 232 -59.84 13.13 5.71
N TRP A 233 -59.07 12.12 5.28
CA TRP A 233 -58.16 12.22 4.14
C TRP A 233 -58.87 12.60 2.84
N ARG A 234 -60.13 12.15 2.61
CA ARG A 234 -60.87 12.46 1.37
C ARG A 234 -61.03 13.95 1.11
N TYR A 235 -61.05 14.79 2.14
CA TYR A 235 -61.16 16.25 1.98
C TYR A 235 -59.88 16.87 1.37
N VAL A 236 -58.72 16.25 1.59
CA VAL A 236 -57.42 16.75 1.11
C VAL A 236 -56.79 15.91 -0.01
N ARG A 237 -57.39 14.76 -0.34
CA ARG A 237 -56.90 13.77 -1.32
C ARG A 237 -56.65 14.35 -2.72
N ASP A 238 -57.34 15.41 -3.10
CA ASP A 238 -57.15 16.01 -4.44
C ASP A 238 -55.90 16.90 -4.52
N PHE A 239 -55.25 17.21 -3.39
CA PHE A 239 -54.04 18.04 -3.35
C PHE A 239 -52.74 17.24 -3.35
N LEU A 240 -52.82 15.92 -3.13
CA LEU A 240 -51.68 15.01 -3.02
C LEU A 240 -51.94 13.73 -3.81
N ASN A 241 -50.91 13.17 -4.44
CA ASN A 241 -51.03 11.89 -5.17
C ASN A 241 -50.87 10.68 -4.23
N LEU A 242 -51.39 10.79 -3.01
CA LEU A 242 -51.29 9.80 -1.93
C LEU A 242 -52.69 9.41 -1.42
N GLU A 243 -52.78 8.25 -0.79
CA GLU A 243 -53.98 7.75 -0.15
C GLU A 243 -53.63 7.18 1.24
N VAL A 244 -54.36 7.63 2.27
CA VAL A 244 -54.32 7.02 3.61
C VAL A 244 -55.23 5.80 3.58
N ALA A 245 -54.65 4.60 3.55
CA ALA A 245 -55.41 3.35 3.48
C ALA A 245 -56.01 2.93 4.82
N ASP A 246 -55.35 3.28 5.93
CA ASP A 246 -55.76 2.97 7.30
C ASP A 246 -55.10 3.95 8.28
N GLY A 247 -55.65 4.08 9.48
CA GLY A 247 -55.09 4.87 10.57
C GLY A 247 -56.13 5.23 11.62
N HIS A 248 -55.71 5.20 12.88
CA HIS A 248 -56.48 5.57 14.06
C HIS A 248 -55.81 6.73 14.79
N ILE A 249 -56.57 7.76 15.16
CA ILE A 249 -56.09 8.85 16.03
C ILE A 249 -56.93 8.89 17.31
N SER A 250 -56.27 9.01 18.45
CA SER A 250 -56.91 9.26 19.75
C SER A 250 -56.24 10.43 20.46
N VAL A 251 -57.05 11.26 21.11
CA VAL A 251 -56.62 12.38 21.95
C VAL A 251 -57.46 12.35 23.22
N ASP A 252 -56.81 12.19 24.36
CA ASP A 252 -57.45 12.28 25.67
C ASP A 252 -56.74 13.35 26.50
N GLY A 253 -57.48 14.28 27.06
CA GLY A 253 -56.90 15.35 27.87
C GLY A 253 -57.90 16.17 28.66
N SER A 254 -57.39 17.08 29.47
CA SER A 254 -58.12 18.09 30.21
C SER A 254 -57.68 19.49 29.80
N PHE A 255 -58.51 20.49 30.11
CA PHE A 255 -58.19 21.89 29.91
C PHE A 255 -58.67 22.73 31.09
N HIS A 256 -57.92 23.81 31.35
CA HIS A 256 -58.28 24.86 32.28
C HIS A 256 -58.28 26.19 31.55
N ILE A 257 -59.39 26.93 31.63
CA ILE A 257 -59.56 28.25 31.03
C ILE A 257 -59.95 29.23 32.13
N ASP A 258 -59.18 30.29 32.30
CA ASP A 258 -59.52 31.45 33.13
C ASP A 258 -59.45 32.71 32.27
N GLN A 259 -60.60 33.35 32.05
CA GLN A 259 -60.71 34.57 31.25
C GLN A 259 -60.01 35.78 31.90
N ASN A 260 -59.83 35.81 33.23
CA ASN A 260 -59.06 36.86 33.90
C ASN A 260 -57.55 36.67 33.70
N SER A 261 -57.12 35.42 33.59
CA SER A 261 -55.73 35.01 33.46
C SER A 261 -55.53 34.19 32.19
N LEU A 262 -55.95 34.72 31.03
CA LEU A 262 -55.89 33.99 29.75
C LEU A 262 -54.47 33.46 29.44
N GLU A 263 -53.43 34.14 29.92
CA GLU A 263 -52.04 33.67 29.82
C GLU A 263 -51.82 32.29 30.47
N ASN A 264 -52.60 31.92 31.48
CA ASN A 264 -52.54 30.63 32.19
C ASN A 264 -53.45 29.57 31.60
N MET A 265 -54.08 29.82 30.44
CA MET A 265 -54.83 28.80 29.73
C MET A 265 -53.96 27.57 29.50
N GLU A 266 -54.42 26.41 29.97
CA GLU A 266 -53.66 25.16 29.96
C GLU A 266 -54.46 24.04 29.31
N PHE A 267 -53.79 23.23 28.51
CA PHE A 267 -54.29 21.95 28.03
C PHE A 267 -53.31 20.86 28.46
N GLN A 268 -53.81 19.84 29.16
CA GLN A 268 -53.04 18.66 29.57
C GLN A 268 -53.56 17.45 28.79
N PHE A 269 -52.69 16.69 28.14
CA PHE A 269 -53.06 15.49 27.40
C PHE A 269 -52.32 14.27 27.95
N ASP A 270 -53.06 13.27 28.43
CA ASP A 270 -52.48 12.02 28.94
C ASP A 270 -51.80 11.25 27.81
N LYS A 271 -52.51 11.12 26.68
CA LYS A 271 -52.01 10.47 25.46
C LYS A 271 -52.61 11.08 24.20
N ILE A 272 -51.74 11.45 23.26
CA ILE A 272 -52.09 11.74 21.86
C ILE A 272 -51.47 10.64 21.02
N ALA A 273 -52.25 9.82 20.33
CA ALA A 273 -51.72 8.69 19.58
C ALA A 273 -52.25 8.58 18.16
N LEU A 274 -51.37 8.20 17.25
CA LEU A 274 -51.64 7.83 15.87
C LEU A 274 -51.19 6.38 15.68
N GLN A 275 -52.11 5.47 15.38
CA GLN A 275 -51.85 4.04 15.28
C GLN A 275 -52.25 3.47 13.93
N LYS A 276 -51.59 2.38 13.53
CA LYS A 276 -51.89 1.61 12.30
C LYS A 276 -51.95 2.46 11.02
N LEU A 277 -51.17 3.54 10.95
CA LEU A 277 -51.18 4.42 9.78
C LEU A 277 -50.56 3.69 8.58
N ARG A 278 -51.29 3.67 7.47
CA ARG A 278 -50.83 3.12 6.19
C ARG A 278 -51.05 4.12 5.08
N ILE A 279 -49.99 4.47 4.36
CA ILE A 279 -50.04 5.40 3.22
C ILE A 279 -49.59 4.65 1.97
N LYS A 280 -50.35 4.79 0.88
CA LYS A 280 -50.08 4.21 -0.44
C LYS A 280 -50.16 5.31 -1.53
N PRO A 281 -49.58 5.09 -2.72
CA PRO A 281 -49.80 5.97 -3.86
C PRO A 281 -51.25 5.87 -4.33
N LYS A 282 -51.81 6.96 -4.87
CA LYS A 282 -53.13 6.94 -5.49
C LYS A 282 -53.18 5.87 -6.60
N GLU A 283 -54.27 5.10 -6.66
CA GLU A 283 -54.52 4.04 -7.66
C GLU A 283 -53.54 2.84 -7.65
N ARG A 284 -52.74 2.66 -6.59
CA ARG A 284 -51.82 1.52 -6.44
C ARG A 284 -52.04 0.77 -5.13
N TYR A 285 -51.70 -0.53 -5.12
CA TYR A 285 -52.00 -1.44 -3.99
C TYR A 285 -50.87 -1.64 -2.98
N LYS A 286 -49.66 -1.08 -3.22
CA LYS A 286 -48.51 -1.28 -2.33
C LYS A 286 -48.32 -0.09 -1.39
N ASP A 287 -48.16 -0.37 -0.11
CA ASP A 287 -47.89 0.64 0.92
C ASP A 287 -46.50 1.27 0.71
N LEU A 288 -46.43 2.61 0.79
CA LEU A 288 -45.21 3.43 0.79
C LEU A 288 -44.69 3.70 2.20
N LEU A 289 -45.62 3.85 3.16
CA LEU A 289 -45.33 4.12 4.55
C LEU A 289 -46.28 3.29 5.41
N THR A 290 -45.73 2.58 6.38
CA THR A 290 -46.53 1.96 7.45
C THR A 290 -45.97 2.39 8.79
N LEU A 291 -46.84 2.66 9.76
CA LEU A 291 -46.49 3.08 11.11
C LEU A 291 -47.41 2.35 12.10
N LYS A 292 -46.83 1.62 13.06
CA LYS A 292 -47.62 0.95 14.09
C LYS A 292 -48.17 1.93 15.11
N GLU A 293 -47.32 2.79 15.68
CA GLU A 293 -47.75 3.81 16.65
C GLU A 293 -46.79 5.02 16.66
N LEU A 294 -47.35 6.24 16.70
CA LEU A 294 -46.70 7.46 17.14
C LEU A 294 -47.53 8.02 18.30
N ALA A 295 -46.93 8.25 19.46
CA ALA A 295 -47.63 8.71 20.65
C ALA A 295 -46.87 9.80 21.40
N LEU A 296 -47.59 10.80 21.91
CA LEU A 296 -47.14 11.78 22.89
C LEU A 296 -47.80 11.43 24.23
N TYR A 297 -47.03 11.39 25.31
CA TYR A 297 -47.50 11.09 26.67
C TYR A 297 -47.29 12.32 27.57
N ASP A 298 -48.25 12.56 28.47
CA ASP A 298 -48.24 13.63 29.47
C ASP A 298 -47.78 14.98 28.89
N THR A 299 -48.59 15.55 28.00
CA THR A 299 -48.29 16.77 27.25
C THR A 299 -49.04 17.97 27.83
N SER A 300 -48.32 19.00 28.28
CA SER A 300 -48.88 20.28 28.74
C SER A 300 -48.63 21.40 27.73
N LEU A 301 -49.70 22.08 27.32
CA LEU A 301 -49.68 23.17 26.35
C LEU A 301 -50.25 24.45 26.97
N TYR A 302 -49.44 25.53 26.97
CA TYR A 302 -49.85 26.88 27.35
C TYR A 302 -49.76 27.79 26.12
N PRO A 303 -50.84 27.89 25.31
CA PRO A 303 -50.76 28.47 23.98
C PRO A 303 -50.43 29.97 23.99
N LEU A 304 -50.92 30.71 24.99
CA LEU A 304 -50.67 32.16 25.09
C LEU A 304 -49.28 32.49 25.66
N GLN A 305 -48.70 31.59 26.45
CA GLN A 305 -47.29 31.66 26.86
C GLN A 305 -46.34 31.11 25.78
N GLN A 306 -46.86 30.48 24.73
CA GLN A 306 -46.10 29.75 23.72
C GLN A 306 -45.18 28.69 24.36
N LYS A 307 -45.67 27.99 25.40
CA LYS A 307 -44.93 26.95 26.12
C LYS A 307 -45.56 25.57 25.88
N LEU A 308 -44.72 24.59 25.58
CA LEU A 308 -45.09 23.19 25.34
C LEU A 308 -44.13 22.28 26.12
N SER A 309 -44.67 21.40 26.95
CA SER A 309 -43.91 20.39 27.68
C SER A 309 -44.45 18.99 27.39
N ILE A 310 -43.57 18.04 27.10
CA ILE A 310 -43.93 16.66 26.77
C ILE A 310 -43.07 15.71 27.61
N GLU A 311 -43.67 14.80 28.36
CA GLU A 311 -42.90 13.80 29.12
C GLU A 311 -42.23 12.80 28.17
N LYS A 312 -42.98 12.25 27.21
CA LYS A 312 -42.44 11.26 26.27
C LYS A 312 -43.04 11.34 24.87
N ILE A 313 -42.17 11.30 23.86
CA ILE A 313 -42.53 11.07 22.46
C ILE A 313 -42.08 9.66 22.08
N SER A 314 -42.99 8.82 21.61
CA SER A 314 -42.71 7.44 21.20
C SER A 314 -43.09 7.20 19.74
N LEU A 315 -42.22 6.58 18.96
CA LEU A 315 -42.50 6.09 17.61
C LEU A 315 -42.10 4.63 17.51
N ASP A 316 -43.02 3.76 17.12
CA ASP A 316 -42.81 2.31 17.03
C ASP A 316 -43.14 1.81 15.61
N LYS A 317 -42.20 1.06 15.02
CA LYS A 317 -42.31 0.39 13.70
C LYS A 317 -42.76 1.31 12.57
N LEU A 318 -41.89 2.24 12.17
CA LEU A 318 -42.06 3.01 10.94
C LEU A 318 -41.30 2.32 9.80
N ASP A 319 -41.98 1.91 8.73
CA ASP A 319 -41.35 1.41 7.50
C ASP A 319 -41.61 2.36 6.34
N LEU A 320 -40.55 2.81 5.68
CA LEU A 320 -40.58 3.76 4.56
C LEU A 320 -40.02 3.13 3.28
N LYS A 321 -40.71 3.26 2.15
CA LYS A 321 -40.22 2.79 0.84
C LYS A 321 -40.05 3.95 -0.11
N ALA A 322 -38.87 4.07 -0.71
CA ALA A 322 -38.57 5.08 -1.70
C ALA A 322 -37.83 4.46 -2.89
N LYS A 323 -38.08 5.01 -4.07
CA LYS A 323 -37.42 4.57 -5.31
C LYS A 323 -36.87 5.76 -6.06
N ARG A 324 -35.64 5.62 -6.57
CA ARG A 324 -35.06 6.51 -7.57
C ARG A 324 -35.06 5.83 -8.94
N ASP A 325 -35.58 6.51 -9.95
CA ASP A 325 -35.61 6.02 -11.33
C ASP A 325 -34.28 6.24 -12.08
N LYS A 326 -34.25 5.88 -13.38
CA LYS A 326 -33.04 5.97 -14.22
C LYS A 326 -32.68 7.42 -14.56
N GLU A 327 -33.67 8.30 -14.52
CA GLU A 327 -33.58 9.74 -14.77
C GLU A 327 -33.08 10.48 -13.51
N GLY A 328 -33.12 9.80 -12.36
CA GLY A 328 -32.60 10.27 -11.09
C GLY A 328 -33.65 10.96 -10.22
N SER A 329 -34.93 10.92 -10.60
CA SER A 329 -36.07 11.42 -9.85
C SER A 329 -36.48 10.45 -8.75
N ILE A 330 -36.90 10.98 -7.61
CA ILE A 330 -37.39 10.19 -6.47
C ILE A 330 -38.91 10.18 -6.52
N ASP A 331 -39.52 8.99 -6.40
CA ASP A 331 -40.97 8.78 -6.47
C ASP A 331 -41.79 9.68 -5.53
N TRP A 332 -41.32 9.88 -4.29
CA TRP A 332 -41.93 10.80 -3.32
C TRP A 332 -42.09 12.25 -3.81
N GLN A 333 -41.24 12.72 -4.73
CA GLN A 333 -41.38 14.06 -5.31
C GLN A 333 -42.67 14.17 -6.12
N SER A 334 -43.07 13.11 -6.84
CA SER A 334 -44.33 13.07 -7.60
C SER A 334 -45.57 12.95 -6.71
N TYR A 335 -45.40 12.34 -5.53
CA TYR A 335 -46.48 12.16 -4.55
C TYR A 335 -46.83 13.45 -3.81
N LEU A 336 -45.82 14.30 -3.57
CA LEU A 336 -45.92 15.55 -2.82
C LEU A 336 -46.05 16.81 -3.70
N GLN A 337 -46.21 16.68 -5.02
CA GLN A 337 -46.50 17.82 -5.89
C GLN A 337 -47.90 18.38 -5.58
N THR A 338 -47.93 19.53 -4.92
CA THR A 338 -49.18 20.17 -4.48
C THR A 338 -49.71 21.14 -5.53
N SER A 339 -50.99 21.01 -5.90
CA SER A 339 -51.75 22.01 -6.64
C SER A 339 -52.59 22.89 -5.70
N PHE A 340 -51.96 23.49 -4.69
CA PHE A 340 -52.64 24.49 -3.85
C PHE A 340 -52.91 25.76 -4.69
N PRO A 341 -54.11 26.35 -4.62
CA PRO A 341 -54.36 27.65 -5.22
C PRO A 341 -53.45 28.69 -4.54
N LYS A 342 -52.61 29.37 -5.32
CA LYS A 342 -51.74 30.46 -4.82
C LYS A 342 -52.58 31.48 -4.08
N SER A 343 -52.39 31.57 -2.76
CA SER A 343 -52.99 32.62 -1.94
C SER A 343 -52.47 33.99 -2.39
N LYS A 344 -53.37 34.95 -2.63
CA LYS A 344 -53.00 36.34 -2.90
C LYS A 344 -52.50 36.99 -1.61
N LYS A 345 -51.25 37.46 -1.65
CA LYS A 345 -50.56 38.33 -0.67
C LYS A 345 -50.57 37.84 0.78
N GLU A 346 -49.52 37.15 1.16
CA GLU A 346 -49.07 37.10 2.56
C GLU A 346 -48.51 38.47 2.95
N THR A 347 -49.19 39.14 3.88
CA THR A 347 -48.60 40.21 4.70
C THR A 347 -47.48 39.64 5.54
N LYS A 348 -46.31 40.31 5.56
CA LYS A 348 -45.17 39.95 6.41
C LYS A 348 -45.63 39.66 7.84
N PRO A 349 -45.33 38.47 8.41
CA PRO A 349 -45.67 38.19 9.79
C PRO A 349 -44.90 39.15 10.71
N SER A 350 -45.63 39.79 11.63
CA SER A 350 -45.04 40.47 12.79
C SER A 350 -44.26 39.46 13.62
N ALA A 351 -43.05 39.81 14.07
CA ALA A 351 -42.17 38.91 14.82
C ALA A 351 -42.81 38.54 16.17
N SER A 352 -43.41 37.35 16.27
CA SER A 352 -43.91 36.77 17.52
C SER A 352 -42.75 36.23 18.36
N LYS A 353 -42.90 36.21 19.69
CA LYS A 353 -41.97 35.51 20.59
C LYS A 353 -41.82 34.02 20.17
N PRO A 354 -40.64 33.39 20.37
CA PRO A 354 -40.42 31.99 20.03
C PRO A 354 -41.01 31.03 21.07
N TRP A 355 -41.46 29.86 20.63
CA TRP A 355 -42.00 28.83 21.52
C TRP A 355 -40.92 28.22 22.44
N GLN A 356 -41.27 28.01 23.70
CA GLN A 356 -40.49 27.23 24.66
C GLN A 356 -40.96 25.77 24.62
N VAL A 357 -40.14 24.86 24.09
CA VAL A 357 -40.47 23.44 23.95
C VAL A 357 -39.53 22.59 24.79
N SER A 358 -40.06 21.77 25.70
CA SER A 358 -39.31 20.77 26.47
C SER A 358 -39.86 19.37 26.27
N VAL A 359 -38.96 18.40 26.10
CA VAL A 359 -39.27 16.98 25.92
C VAL A 359 -38.32 16.15 26.79
N LYS A 360 -38.84 15.43 27.78
CA LYS A 360 -38.00 14.66 28.71
C LYS A 360 -37.46 13.38 28.07
N GLU A 361 -38.25 12.69 27.25
CA GLU A 361 -37.82 11.49 26.53
C GLU A 361 -38.35 11.46 25.09
N ILE A 362 -37.49 11.15 24.11
CA ILE A 362 -37.89 10.80 22.74
C ILE A 362 -37.37 9.39 22.48
N LYS A 363 -38.26 8.43 22.23
CA LYS A 363 -37.92 7.04 21.95
C LYS A 363 -38.50 6.62 20.61
N PHE A 364 -37.66 6.54 19.60
CA PHE A 364 -38.01 5.96 18.31
C PHE A 364 -37.42 4.56 18.22
N SER A 365 -38.24 3.58 17.88
CA SER A 365 -37.87 2.16 17.87
C SER A 365 -38.33 1.49 16.59
N ASP A 366 -37.46 0.62 16.07
CA ASP A 366 -37.72 -0.19 14.88
C ASP A 366 -38.07 0.65 13.64
N ILE A 367 -37.34 1.75 13.40
CA ILE A 367 -37.45 2.51 12.16
C ILE A 367 -36.76 1.72 11.03
N GLY A 368 -37.55 1.30 10.05
CA GLY A 368 -37.12 0.67 8.81
C GLY A 368 -37.27 1.59 7.61
N ALA A 369 -36.39 1.42 6.63
CA ALA A 369 -36.53 2.07 5.33
C ALA A 369 -35.92 1.22 4.21
N THR A 370 -36.53 1.20 3.04
CA THR A 370 -35.98 0.57 1.84
C THR A 370 -35.88 1.60 0.72
N PHE A 371 -34.65 1.83 0.24
CA PHE A 371 -34.36 2.71 -0.87
C PHE A 371 -33.86 1.89 -2.07
N ASN A 372 -34.63 1.86 -3.16
CA ASN A 372 -34.26 1.19 -4.40
C ASN A 372 -33.78 2.22 -5.44
N ASP A 373 -32.50 2.21 -5.76
CA ASP A 373 -31.90 3.12 -6.74
C ASP A 373 -31.65 2.42 -8.08
N ALA A 374 -32.49 2.75 -9.08
CA ALA A 374 -32.37 2.28 -10.45
C ALA A 374 -31.51 3.18 -11.34
N LEU A 375 -30.91 4.27 -10.82
CA LEU A 375 -29.97 5.13 -11.55
C LEU A 375 -28.71 4.35 -11.97
N VAL A 376 -28.30 3.39 -11.15
CA VAL A 376 -27.13 2.53 -11.38
C VAL A 376 -27.57 1.16 -11.91
N THR A 377 -26.67 0.43 -12.57
CA THR A 377 -26.98 -0.90 -13.15
C THR A 377 -25.92 -1.93 -12.72
N PRO A 378 -26.31 -3.06 -12.10
CA PRO A 378 -27.67 -3.37 -11.63
C PRO A 378 -28.16 -2.36 -10.57
N ALA A 379 -29.48 -2.25 -10.40
CA ALA A 379 -30.07 -1.38 -9.39
C ALA A 379 -29.62 -1.79 -7.98
N VAL A 380 -29.37 -0.81 -7.11
CA VAL A 380 -28.94 -1.05 -5.72
C VAL A 380 -30.10 -0.80 -4.79
N THR A 381 -30.47 -1.81 -3.99
CA THR A 381 -31.44 -1.64 -2.90
C THR A 381 -30.68 -1.52 -1.59
N THR A 382 -30.84 -0.40 -0.89
CA THR A 382 -30.32 -0.20 0.47
C THR A 382 -31.48 -0.33 1.45
N THR A 383 -31.34 -1.21 2.43
CA THR A 383 -32.35 -1.44 3.47
C THR A 383 -31.79 -1.03 4.82
N LEU A 384 -32.41 -0.03 5.43
CA LEU A 384 -32.32 0.23 6.86
C LEU A 384 -33.23 -0.78 7.54
N ASN A 385 -32.64 -1.85 8.07
CA ASN A 385 -33.39 -2.93 8.71
C ASN A 385 -33.97 -2.49 10.06
N ARG A 386 -33.23 -1.65 10.79
CA ARG A 386 -33.63 -1.09 12.09
C ARG A 386 -32.82 0.16 12.40
N MET A 387 -33.49 1.18 12.90
CA MET A 387 -32.88 2.33 13.55
C MET A 387 -33.66 2.65 14.81
N ASP A 388 -32.95 2.68 15.93
CA ASP A 388 -33.48 3.14 17.22
C ASP A 388 -32.80 4.45 17.59
N ILE A 389 -33.58 5.40 18.09
CA ILE A 389 -33.10 6.71 18.55
C ILE A 389 -33.70 6.97 19.92
N HIS A 390 -32.84 7.26 20.90
CA HIS A 390 -33.25 7.62 22.26
C HIS A 390 -32.65 8.97 22.66
N VAL A 391 -33.48 9.98 22.82
CA VAL A 391 -33.09 11.32 23.28
C VAL A 391 -33.63 11.55 24.68
N LYS A 392 -32.83 12.11 25.59
CA LYS A 392 -33.27 12.50 26.94
C LYS A 392 -33.01 13.97 27.23
N ASN A 393 -33.97 14.63 27.88
CA ASN A 393 -33.92 16.01 28.36
C ASN A 393 -33.72 17.06 27.24
N PHE A 394 -34.43 16.91 26.12
CA PHE A 394 -34.36 17.88 25.04
C PHE A 394 -35.14 19.16 25.40
N VAL A 395 -34.49 20.31 25.33
CA VAL A 395 -35.15 21.62 25.50
C VAL A 395 -34.68 22.56 24.39
N LEU A 396 -35.64 23.13 23.65
CA LEU A 396 -35.36 24.00 22.51
C LEU A 396 -34.67 25.29 22.98
N GLY A 397 -33.49 25.59 22.44
CA GLY A 397 -32.72 26.80 22.76
C GLY A 397 -32.09 26.81 24.16
N SER A 398 -31.99 25.65 24.82
CA SER A 398 -31.46 25.55 26.18
C SER A 398 -29.93 25.65 26.27
N LYS A 399 -29.46 26.08 27.45
CA LYS A 399 -28.05 26.05 27.88
C LYS A 399 -27.68 24.74 28.61
N GLU A 400 -28.61 23.80 28.73
CA GLU A 400 -28.36 22.48 29.29
C GLU A 400 -28.11 21.45 28.18
N PRO A 401 -27.20 20.49 28.39
CA PRO A 401 -26.96 19.44 27.42
C PRO A 401 -28.04 18.36 27.46
N PHE A 402 -28.33 17.78 26.30
CA PHE A 402 -29.17 16.60 26.16
C PHE A 402 -28.37 15.44 25.55
N VAL A 403 -28.80 14.21 25.82
CA VAL A 403 -28.11 13.00 25.34
C VAL A 403 -28.91 12.32 24.24
N VAL A 404 -28.23 11.78 23.23
CA VAL A 404 -28.79 11.04 22.11
C VAL A 404 -28.04 9.72 21.99
N HIS A 405 -28.76 8.61 22.03
CA HIS A 405 -28.26 7.28 21.71
C HIS A 405 -28.91 6.79 20.43
N THR A 406 -28.12 6.31 19.48
CA THR A 406 -28.61 5.83 18.18
C THR A 406 -28.01 4.48 17.84
N ASP A 407 -28.85 3.50 17.49
CA ASP A 407 -28.45 2.19 16.99
C ASP A 407 -29.00 1.98 15.57
N ILE A 408 -28.18 1.48 14.65
CA ILE A 408 -28.50 1.30 13.23
C ILE A 408 -28.06 -0.09 12.76
N LEU A 409 -28.96 -0.80 12.09
CA LEU A 409 -28.67 -2.00 11.30
C LEU A 409 -29.01 -1.75 9.82
N LEU A 410 -28.00 -1.78 8.96
CA LEU A 410 -28.13 -1.52 7.51
C LEU A 410 -27.69 -2.74 6.70
N ASN A 411 -28.50 -3.11 5.70
CA ASN A 411 -28.28 -4.24 4.78
C ASN A 411 -27.93 -5.55 5.51
N GLU A 412 -28.56 -5.80 6.67
CA GLU A 412 -28.40 -6.97 7.54
C GLU A 412 -26.98 -7.18 8.12
N ARG A 413 -26.02 -6.33 7.77
CA ARG A 413 -24.60 -6.49 8.11
C ARG A 413 -24.03 -5.32 8.90
N LEU A 414 -24.16 -4.09 8.39
CA LEU A 414 -23.56 -2.92 9.02
C LEU A 414 -24.30 -2.61 10.32
N ARG A 415 -23.58 -2.67 11.44
CA ARG A 415 -24.07 -2.21 12.75
C ARG A 415 -23.35 -0.93 13.13
N CYS A 416 -24.08 0.14 13.37
CA CYS A 416 -23.55 1.39 13.89
C CYS A 416 -24.24 1.77 15.20
N SER A 417 -23.47 2.22 16.18
CA SER A 417 -23.97 2.86 17.40
C SER A 417 -23.31 4.22 17.57
N ASP A 418 -24.06 5.22 18.04
CA ASP A 418 -23.55 6.55 18.38
C ASP A 418 -24.14 7.03 19.70
N ASP A 419 -23.25 7.41 20.63
CA ASP A 419 -23.59 8.07 21.88
C ASP A 419 -23.15 9.53 21.80
N ALA A 420 -24.11 10.45 21.79
CA ALA A 420 -23.87 11.88 21.65
C ALA A 420 -24.42 12.70 22.82
N VAL A 421 -23.66 13.74 23.21
CA VAL A 421 -24.07 14.78 24.15
C VAL A 421 -24.05 16.11 23.41
N ILE A 422 -25.20 16.80 23.36
CA ILE A 422 -25.40 18.02 22.57
C ILE A 422 -25.81 19.17 23.49
N LEU A 423 -25.13 20.31 23.38
CA LEU A 423 -25.47 21.61 23.94
C LEU A 423 -25.78 22.57 22.79
N GLN A 424 -26.92 23.26 22.81
CA GLN A 424 -27.37 24.08 21.67
C GLN A 424 -26.80 25.50 21.68
N THR A 425 -26.54 26.07 22.86
CA THR A 425 -26.15 27.49 22.98
C THR A 425 -25.05 27.70 24.03
N PRO A 426 -23.78 27.89 23.62
CA PRO A 426 -23.26 27.77 22.24
C PRO A 426 -23.26 26.31 21.76
N LEU A 427 -23.20 26.07 20.46
CA LEU A 427 -23.25 24.71 19.93
C LEU A 427 -22.02 23.91 20.38
N GLN A 428 -22.24 22.84 21.15
CA GLN A 428 -21.23 21.83 21.48
C GLN A 428 -21.81 20.43 21.26
N LEU A 429 -21.09 19.56 20.57
CA LEU A 429 -21.45 18.17 20.35
C LEU A 429 -20.24 17.31 20.73
N LYS A 430 -20.44 16.30 21.56
CA LYS A 430 -19.48 15.21 21.81
C LYS A 430 -20.15 13.91 21.38
N SER A 431 -19.57 13.17 20.43
CA SER A 431 -20.13 11.93 19.88
C SER A 431 -19.09 10.80 19.92
N SER A 432 -19.54 9.58 20.19
CA SER A 432 -18.74 8.36 20.14
C SER A 432 -19.37 7.37 19.15
N LEU A 433 -18.90 7.41 17.91
CA LEU A 433 -19.40 6.59 16.82
C LEU A 433 -18.66 5.25 16.75
N ARG A 434 -19.39 4.14 16.59
CA ARG A 434 -18.85 2.79 16.38
C ARG A 434 -19.64 2.09 15.27
N CYS A 435 -19.01 1.84 14.13
CA CYS A 435 -19.59 1.13 12.99
C CYS A 435 -18.75 -0.11 12.64
N LYS A 436 -19.39 -1.25 12.41
CA LYS A 436 -18.76 -2.52 12.04
C LYS A 436 -19.44 -3.17 10.84
N ASP A 437 -18.63 -3.83 10.03
CA ASP A 437 -19.05 -4.72 8.93
C ASP A 437 -19.80 -4.01 7.78
N PHE A 438 -19.34 -2.82 7.38
CA PHE A 438 -19.84 -2.17 6.16
C PHE A 438 -19.32 -2.87 4.90
N ASP A 439 -20.22 -3.54 4.17
CA ASP A 439 -19.91 -4.20 2.90
C ASP A 439 -19.89 -3.19 1.74
N ILE A 440 -18.69 -2.78 1.33
CA ILE A 440 -18.49 -1.81 0.25
C ILE A 440 -18.92 -2.40 -1.10
N THR A 441 -18.90 -3.74 -1.26
CA THR A 441 -19.19 -4.38 -2.56
C THR A 441 -20.65 -4.30 -2.96
N HIS A 442 -21.56 -4.11 -1.99
CA HIS A 442 -22.98 -3.80 -2.22
C HIS A 442 -23.16 -2.56 -3.11
N TYR A 443 -22.22 -1.62 -3.03
CA TYR A 443 -22.25 -0.34 -3.75
C TYR A 443 -21.34 -0.29 -4.99
N ASN A 444 -20.83 -1.43 -5.46
CA ASN A 444 -20.07 -1.52 -6.72
C ASN A 444 -20.75 -0.85 -7.93
N PRO A 445 -22.08 -0.94 -8.14
CA PRO A 445 -22.74 -0.27 -9.25
C PRO A 445 -22.56 1.26 -9.25
N TYR A 446 -22.43 1.89 -8.07
CA TYR A 446 -22.13 3.33 -7.97
C TYR A 446 -20.68 3.63 -8.38
N ILE A 447 -19.72 2.82 -7.94
CA ILE A 447 -18.31 2.96 -8.34
C ILE A 447 -18.20 2.90 -9.86
N ASP A 448 -18.84 1.91 -10.48
CA ASP A 448 -18.88 1.74 -11.94
C ASP A 448 -19.58 2.91 -12.65
N PHE A 449 -20.70 3.40 -12.12
CA PHE A 449 -21.46 4.52 -12.70
C PHE A 449 -20.64 5.82 -12.73
N TYR A 450 -20.05 6.21 -11.60
CA TYR A 450 -19.23 7.43 -11.54
C TYR A 450 -17.92 7.28 -12.30
N ALA A 451 -17.29 6.11 -12.27
CA ALA A 451 -16.11 5.83 -13.08
C ALA A 451 -16.38 6.00 -14.57
N LYS A 452 -17.52 5.49 -15.09
CA LYS A 452 -17.93 5.68 -16.49
C LYS A 452 -18.16 7.15 -16.86
N LYS A 453 -18.65 7.96 -15.91
CA LYS A 453 -18.83 9.41 -16.11
C LYS A 453 -17.49 10.15 -16.16
N ALA A 454 -16.59 9.90 -15.22
CA ALA A 454 -15.33 10.67 -15.06
C ALA A 454 -14.14 10.16 -15.89
N LEU A 455 -14.12 8.88 -16.28
CA LEU A 455 -12.94 8.22 -16.84
C LEU A 455 -13.18 7.74 -18.29
N LYS A 456 -12.18 7.87 -19.17
CA LYS A 456 -12.13 7.22 -20.49
C LYS A 456 -12.02 5.70 -20.33
N ARG A 457 -11.32 5.24 -19.28
CA ARG A 457 -11.10 3.82 -18.99
C ARG A 457 -11.13 3.56 -17.48
N PHE A 458 -11.86 2.51 -17.09
CA PHE A 458 -11.91 1.97 -15.72
C PHE A 458 -12.04 0.44 -15.80
N ASP A 459 -10.93 -0.26 -15.58
CA ASP A 459 -10.81 -1.71 -15.76
C ASP A 459 -10.58 -2.44 -14.43
N LEU A 460 -11.25 -1.97 -13.37
CA LEU A 460 -11.13 -2.49 -12.01
C LEU A 460 -12.47 -3.04 -11.53
N HIS A 461 -12.42 -4.11 -10.74
CA HIS A 461 -13.59 -4.67 -10.10
C HIS A 461 -13.25 -5.17 -8.68
N LEU A 462 -13.95 -4.60 -7.70
CA LEU A 462 -13.79 -4.90 -6.27
C LEU A 462 -14.66 -6.11 -5.90
N LYS A 463 -14.02 -7.24 -5.60
CA LYS A 463 -14.69 -8.53 -5.33
C LYS A 463 -15.12 -8.70 -3.88
N SER A 464 -14.36 -8.12 -2.95
CA SER A 464 -14.66 -8.12 -1.52
C SER A 464 -13.97 -6.91 -0.90
N ALA A 465 -14.62 -6.28 0.07
CA ALA A 465 -14.08 -5.22 0.91
C ALA A 465 -15.10 -4.91 2.02
N VAL A 466 -14.68 -5.07 3.27
CA VAL A 466 -15.51 -4.77 4.45
C VAL A 466 -14.78 -3.74 5.30
N SER A 467 -15.48 -2.70 5.77
CA SER A 467 -14.87 -1.68 6.62
C SER A 467 -15.53 -1.53 7.98
N ASP A 468 -14.70 -1.21 8.97
CA ASP A 468 -15.10 -0.73 10.29
C ASP A 468 -14.60 0.69 10.50
N LEU A 469 -15.34 1.46 11.29
CA LEU A 469 -15.00 2.81 11.68
C LEU A 469 -15.38 3.02 13.15
N SER A 470 -14.47 3.58 13.94
CA SER A 470 -14.79 4.11 15.27
C SER A 470 -14.16 5.48 15.42
N ALA A 471 -14.83 6.44 16.05
CA ALA A 471 -14.24 7.74 16.35
C ALA A 471 -14.93 8.39 17.54
N ASP A 472 -14.17 9.15 18.33
CA ASP A 472 -14.71 10.08 19.31
C ASP A 472 -14.53 11.50 18.76
N ALA A 473 -15.62 12.20 18.49
CA ALA A 473 -15.61 13.52 17.87
C ALA A 473 -16.17 14.57 18.83
N THR A 474 -15.54 15.74 18.87
CA THR A 474 -16.06 16.92 19.56
C THR A 474 -16.16 18.09 18.57
N LEU A 475 -17.33 18.67 18.43
CA LEU A 475 -17.59 19.89 17.69
C LEU A 475 -17.90 21.00 18.70
N GLN A 476 -17.26 22.16 18.58
CA GLN A 476 -17.49 23.29 19.47
C GLN A 476 -17.49 24.59 18.68
N GLU A 477 -18.53 25.40 18.87
CA GLU A 477 -18.59 26.75 18.36
C GLU A 477 -17.69 27.68 19.20
N ARG A 478 -16.83 28.44 18.53
CA ARG A 478 -15.99 29.48 19.13
C ARG A 478 -15.87 30.65 18.15
N ASN A 479 -16.23 31.86 18.58
CA ASN A 479 -16.19 33.08 17.75
C ASN A 479 -16.91 32.90 16.38
N ALA A 480 -18.11 32.31 16.36
CA ALA A 480 -18.87 31.99 15.14
C ALA A 480 -18.17 31.05 14.14
N THR A 481 -17.12 30.33 14.58
CA THR A 481 -16.46 29.27 13.81
C THR A 481 -16.64 27.92 14.50
N LEU A 482 -16.83 26.87 13.71
CA LEU A 482 -16.94 25.50 14.22
C LEU A 482 -15.55 24.87 14.29
N ILE A 483 -15.12 24.51 15.50
CA ILE A 483 -13.86 23.81 15.74
C ILE A 483 -14.18 22.33 15.96
N THR A 484 -13.61 21.47 15.12
CA THR A 484 -13.74 20.02 15.22
C THR A 484 -12.47 19.42 15.81
N LYS A 485 -12.61 18.52 16.79
CA LYS A 485 -11.52 17.63 17.23
C LYS A 485 -11.99 16.19 17.14
N VAL A 486 -11.13 15.30 16.65
CA VAL A 486 -11.38 13.87 16.59
C VAL A 486 -10.26 13.17 17.36
N LYS A 487 -10.61 12.19 18.18
CA LYS A 487 -9.67 11.35 18.94
C LYS A 487 -10.07 9.88 18.84
N ASN A 488 -9.14 9.00 19.15
CA ASN A 488 -9.33 7.55 19.17
C ASN A 488 -9.99 7.01 17.88
N ALA A 489 -9.75 7.69 16.75
CA ALA A 489 -10.37 7.27 15.52
C ALA A 489 -9.60 6.07 14.94
N ASN A 490 -10.33 5.01 14.60
CA ASN A 490 -9.80 3.80 14.01
C ASN A 490 -10.59 3.48 12.75
N PHE A 491 -9.87 3.10 11.70
CA PHE A 491 -10.46 2.61 10.45
C PHE A 491 -9.82 1.29 10.09
N VAL A 492 -10.64 0.28 9.79
CA VAL A 492 -10.14 -1.03 9.35
C VAL A 492 -10.80 -1.39 8.04
N LEU A 493 -10.02 -1.76 7.04
CA LEU A 493 -10.49 -2.28 5.75
C LEU A 493 -10.00 -3.72 5.57
N ARG A 494 -10.92 -4.68 5.65
CA ARG A 494 -10.65 -6.12 5.66
C ARG A 494 -11.03 -6.81 4.36
N ASP A 495 -10.38 -7.96 4.14
CA ASP A 495 -10.62 -8.91 3.07
C ASP A 495 -10.77 -8.25 1.69
N VAL A 496 -9.90 -7.29 1.37
CA VAL A 496 -9.94 -6.61 0.08
C VAL A 496 -9.44 -7.53 -1.02
N LYS A 497 -10.19 -7.64 -2.12
CA LYS A 497 -9.77 -8.33 -3.34
C LYS A 497 -10.12 -7.49 -4.56
N LEU A 498 -9.09 -7.13 -5.33
CA LEU A 498 -9.23 -6.35 -6.54
C LEU A 498 -8.81 -7.18 -7.76
N THR A 499 -9.67 -7.16 -8.78
CA THR A 499 -9.46 -7.87 -10.04
C THR A 499 -9.55 -6.92 -11.22
N LYS A 500 -8.92 -7.29 -12.33
CA LYS A 500 -9.09 -6.60 -13.60
C LYS A 500 -10.45 -6.98 -14.21
N LYS A 501 -11.25 -6.01 -14.62
CA LYS A 501 -12.64 -6.24 -15.05
C LYS A 501 -12.70 -7.04 -16.37
N SER A 502 -11.82 -6.72 -17.32
CA SER A 502 -11.74 -7.33 -18.66
C SER A 502 -11.23 -8.77 -18.66
N THR A 503 -10.20 -9.09 -17.84
CA THR A 503 -9.52 -10.40 -17.87
C THR A 503 -9.81 -11.26 -16.63
N LYS A 504 -10.50 -10.72 -15.61
CA LYS A 504 -10.70 -11.34 -14.29
C LYS A 504 -9.41 -11.66 -13.53
N GLU A 505 -8.26 -11.15 -13.99
CA GLU A 505 -6.98 -11.37 -13.33
C GLU A 505 -6.96 -10.75 -11.92
N LYS A 506 -6.39 -11.49 -10.96
CA LYS A 506 -6.14 -10.98 -9.62
C LYS A 506 -5.04 -9.91 -9.71
N LEU A 507 -5.29 -8.73 -9.14
CA LEU A 507 -4.33 -7.61 -9.13
C LEU A 507 -3.70 -7.48 -7.75
N LEU A 508 -4.55 -7.27 -6.74
CA LEU A 508 -4.12 -7.16 -5.35
C LEU A 508 -5.17 -7.72 -4.40
N SER A 509 -4.73 -8.14 -3.22
CA SER A 509 -5.61 -8.47 -2.10
C SER A 509 -4.90 -8.29 -0.78
N TRP A 510 -5.62 -8.02 0.31
CA TRP A 510 -5.05 -8.05 1.67
C TRP A 510 -6.10 -8.48 2.68
N LYS A 511 -5.63 -8.95 3.85
CA LYS A 511 -6.53 -9.37 4.94
C LYS A 511 -7.01 -8.23 5.81
N ALA A 512 -6.12 -7.30 6.14
CA ALA A 512 -6.48 -6.11 6.92
C ALA A 512 -5.55 -4.95 6.59
N PHE A 513 -6.15 -3.79 6.35
CA PHE A 513 -5.50 -2.49 6.39
C PHE A 513 -6.09 -1.72 7.58
N LYS A 514 -5.27 -1.33 8.56
CA LYS A 514 -5.69 -0.66 9.80
C LYS A 514 -5.05 0.72 9.89
N LEU A 515 -5.84 1.72 10.21
CA LEU A 515 -5.42 3.01 10.72
C LEU A 515 -5.89 3.09 12.18
N ALA A 516 -4.97 3.31 13.11
CA ALA A 516 -5.25 3.34 14.54
C ALA A 516 -4.77 4.64 15.18
N ASP A 517 -5.45 5.04 16.25
CA ASP A 517 -5.14 6.23 17.05
C ASP A 517 -5.05 7.49 16.17
N ILE A 518 -6.05 7.70 15.31
CA ILE A 518 -6.16 8.90 14.50
C ILE A 518 -6.67 10.04 15.40
N GLU A 519 -5.95 11.15 15.39
CA GLU A 519 -6.32 12.38 16.06
C GLU A 519 -6.30 13.55 15.08
N TYR A 520 -7.36 14.34 15.05
CA TYR A 520 -7.45 15.57 14.26
C TYR A 520 -7.77 16.75 15.15
N ASN A 521 -7.05 17.86 14.97
CA ASN A 521 -7.34 19.12 15.65
C ASN A 521 -7.60 20.21 14.61
N GLY A 522 -8.88 20.57 14.43
CA GLY A 522 -9.33 21.59 13.49
C GLY A 522 -8.86 23.00 13.83
N GLN A 523 -8.43 23.27 15.08
CA GLN A 523 -7.88 24.58 15.45
C GLN A 523 -6.46 24.77 14.93
N THR A 524 -5.63 23.71 14.93
CA THR A 524 -4.24 23.75 14.43
C THR A 524 -4.11 23.19 13.01
N ASN A 525 -5.19 22.64 12.45
CA ASN A 525 -5.22 21.89 11.20
C ASN A 525 -4.15 20.78 11.14
N GLN A 526 -4.01 20.04 12.25
CA GLN A 526 -3.05 18.96 12.42
C GLN A 526 -3.74 17.59 12.48
N LEU A 527 -3.16 16.61 11.76
CA LEU A 527 -3.59 15.21 11.72
C LEU A 527 -2.47 14.30 12.24
N ASN A 528 -2.69 13.62 13.35
CA ASN A 528 -1.78 12.61 13.90
C ASN A 528 -2.35 11.21 13.70
N ILE A 529 -1.51 10.25 13.35
CA ILE A 529 -1.88 8.83 13.21
C ILE A 529 -0.87 8.00 13.99
N GLY A 530 -1.33 7.21 14.96
CA GLY A 530 -0.45 6.37 15.78
C GLY A 530 0.15 5.19 15.03
N ASP A 531 -0.68 4.40 14.34
CA ASP A 531 -0.24 3.17 13.66
C ASP A 531 -1.01 2.96 12.35
N VAL A 532 -0.27 2.68 11.28
CA VAL A 532 -0.79 2.29 9.96
C VAL A 532 -0.27 0.89 9.66
N ALA A 533 -1.16 -0.09 9.52
CA ALA A 533 -0.78 -1.50 9.34
C ALA A 533 -1.41 -2.09 8.07
N LEU A 534 -0.62 -2.83 7.29
CA LEU A 534 -1.12 -3.65 6.18
C LEU A 534 -0.69 -5.10 6.38
N LYS A 535 -1.66 -6.02 6.53
CA LYS A 535 -1.40 -7.43 6.85
C LYS A 535 -1.78 -8.37 5.71
N ASN A 536 -0.89 -9.31 5.41
CA ASN A 536 -1.06 -10.37 4.41
C ASN A 536 -1.47 -9.83 3.03
N ALA A 537 -0.80 -8.77 2.57
CA ALA A 537 -1.03 -8.22 1.24
C ALA A 537 -0.40 -9.10 0.15
N THR A 538 -1.10 -9.29 -0.96
CA THR A 538 -0.61 -10.00 -2.14
C THR A 538 -0.76 -9.09 -3.35
N PHE A 539 0.32 -8.91 -4.10
CA PHE A 539 0.34 -8.16 -5.36
C PHE A 539 0.74 -9.09 -6.49
N THR A 540 -0.03 -9.10 -7.57
CA THR A 540 0.26 -9.91 -8.77
C THR A 540 0.59 -8.98 -9.94
N LEU A 541 1.86 -8.95 -10.30
CA LEU A 541 2.39 -8.14 -11.39
C LEU A 541 2.72 -9.07 -12.57
N LYS A 542 2.25 -8.71 -13.76
CA LYS A 542 2.61 -9.40 -15.01
C LYS A 542 3.09 -8.38 -16.03
N ARG A 543 4.24 -8.61 -16.64
CA ARG A 543 4.71 -7.85 -17.81
C ARG A 543 4.40 -8.66 -19.06
N TYR A 544 3.56 -8.11 -19.94
CA TYR A 544 3.16 -8.80 -21.18
C TYR A 544 4.22 -8.67 -22.28
N LYS A 545 4.07 -9.43 -23.37
CA LYS A 545 4.94 -9.36 -24.57
C LYS A 545 5.11 -7.96 -25.16
N ASN A 546 4.10 -7.10 -25.03
CA ASN A 546 4.18 -5.68 -25.41
C ASN A 546 4.93 -4.80 -24.39
N LYS A 547 5.65 -5.41 -23.44
CA LYS A 547 6.44 -4.78 -22.36
C LYS A 547 5.61 -3.96 -21.34
N LYS A 548 4.28 -3.89 -21.45
CA LYS A 548 3.39 -3.23 -20.48
C LYS A 548 3.07 -4.13 -19.29
N LEU A 549 2.91 -3.54 -18.10
CA LEU A 549 2.42 -4.24 -16.92
C LEU A 549 0.89 -4.35 -16.90
N ASN A 550 0.36 -5.42 -16.31
CA ASN A 550 -1.07 -5.62 -16.09
C ASN A 550 -1.75 -4.56 -15.21
N VAL A 551 -0.96 -3.75 -14.50
CA VAL A 551 -1.41 -2.63 -13.65
C VAL A 551 -1.35 -1.25 -14.32
N ILE A 552 -0.84 -1.16 -15.55
CA ILE A 552 -0.81 0.09 -16.35
C ILE A 552 -2.13 0.22 -17.13
N ASP A 553 -2.54 1.46 -17.40
CA ASP A 553 -3.76 1.79 -18.16
C ASP A 553 -5.08 1.26 -17.53
N LEU A 554 -5.10 0.94 -16.22
CA LEU A 554 -6.32 0.48 -15.53
C LEU A 554 -7.35 1.61 -15.33
N ILE A 555 -6.87 2.83 -15.15
CA ILE A 555 -7.65 4.06 -14.97
C ILE A 555 -7.09 5.11 -15.93
N LYS A 556 -7.95 5.71 -16.77
CA LYS A 556 -7.59 6.84 -17.64
C LYS A 556 -8.65 7.94 -17.53
N PRO A 557 -8.33 9.16 -17.08
CA PRO A 557 -9.31 10.24 -16.96
C PRO A 557 -9.82 10.71 -18.34
N LYS A 558 -11.02 11.30 -18.37
CA LYS A 558 -11.45 12.10 -19.54
C LYS A 558 -10.66 13.40 -19.57
N GLU A 559 -10.16 13.76 -20.75
CA GLU A 559 -9.54 15.07 -20.97
C GLU A 559 -10.67 16.09 -20.91
N ASN A 560 -10.74 16.83 -19.81
CA ASN A 560 -11.60 17.99 -19.74
C ASN A 560 -10.84 19.16 -20.37
N HIS A 561 -11.35 19.67 -21.49
CA HIS A 561 -10.85 20.89 -22.14
C HIS A 561 -11.25 22.18 -21.40
N HIS A 562 -11.77 22.09 -20.17
CA HIS A 562 -12.18 23.25 -19.38
C HIS A 562 -11.28 23.49 -18.17
N ASP A 563 -10.88 24.76 -18.07
CA ASP A 563 -10.31 25.51 -16.94
C ASP A 563 -8.81 25.44 -16.67
N LYS A 564 -8.06 26.10 -17.55
CA LYS A 564 -6.73 26.71 -17.29
C LYS A 564 -6.76 27.94 -16.35
N LYS A 565 -7.86 28.20 -15.62
CA LYS A 565 -7.95 29.31 -14.65
C LYS A 565 -8.57 28.86 -13.32
N SER A 566 -7.98 27.87 -12.65
CA SER A 566 -8.10 27.79 -11.20
C SER A 566 -6.96 28.60 -10.58
N LYS A 567 -7.28 29.77 -10.03
CA LYS A 567 -6.42 30.51 -9.10
C LYS A 567 -5.87 29.53 -8.06
N LYS A 568 -4.56 29.57 -7.80
CA LYS A 568 -3.96 28.99 -6.59
C LYS A 568 -4.48 29.80 -5.40
N GLU A 569 -5.67 29.49 -4.93
CA GLU A 569 -5.99 29.76 -3.53
C GLU A 569 -5.09 28.84 -2.70
N SER A 570 -4.25 29.47 -1.90
CA SER A 570 -3.41 28.80 -0.90
C SER A 570 -4.32 28.17 0.15
N SER A 571 -4.89 27.01 -0.16
CA SER A 571 -5.50 26.13 0.85
C SER A 571 -4.42 25.84 1.89
N SER A 572 -4.64 26.23 3.15
CA SER A 572 -3.73 25.94 4.26
C SER A 572 -3.34 24.46 4.22
N SER A 573 -2.05 24.16 4.02
CA SER A 573 -1.59 22.78 3.95
C SER A 573 -1.76 22.12 5.31
N MET A 574 -2.57 21.06 5.38
CA MET A 574 -2.75 20.28 6.60
C MET A 574 -1.40 19.66 7.00
N ALA A 575 -0.96 19.93 8.23
CA ALA A 575 0.22 19.28 8.77
C ALA A 575 -0.15 17.88 9.27
N PHE A 576 0.67 16.87 8.98
CA PHE A 576 0.41 15.51 9.43
C PHE A 576 1.65 14.84 10.04
N ALA A 577 1.42 13.91 10.98
CA ALA A 577 2.45 13.06 11.55
C ALA A 577 1.93 11.62 11.73
N ILE A 578 2.72 10.64 11.31
CA ILE A 578 2.45 9.21 11.43
C ILE A 578 3.58 8.59 12.24
N LYS A 579 3.26 8.08 13.44
CA LYS A 579 4.27 7.54 14.36
C LYS A 579 4.86 6.23 13.84
N LYS A 580 4.03 5.33 13.30
CA LYS A 580 4.47 4.04 12.76
C LYS A 580 3.64 3.61 11.53
N VAL A 581 4.32 3.12 10.51
CA VAL A 581 3.72 2.39 9.38
C VAL A 581 4.37 1.01 9.32
N HIS A 582 3.59 -0.05 9.17
CA HIS A 582 4.15 -1.37 8.94
C HIS A 582 3.35 -2.23 7.97
N ILE A 583 4.08 -3.01 7.19
CA ILE A 583 3.54 -4.03 6.29
C ILE A 583 4.01 -5.37 6.82
N ASP A 584 3.08 -6.23 7.18
CA ASP A 584 3.37 -7.55 7.75
C ASP A 584 3.02 -8.63 6.74
N ASN A 585 4.01 -9.47 6.43
CA ASN A 585 3.84 -10.69 5.64
C ASN A 585 3.22 -10.44 4.24
N ALA A 586 3.71 -9.42 3.53
CA ALA A 586 3.29 -9.18 2.16
C ALA A 586 4.00 -10.10 1.15
N LEU A 587 3.37 -10.29 -0.01
CA LEU A 587 3.80 -11.13 -1.11
C LEU A 587 3.70 -10.36 -2.42
N ILE A 588 4.77 -10.32 -3.20
CA ILE A 588 4.75 -9.86 -4.59
C ILE A 588 5.08 -11.05 -5.48
N SER A 589 4.17 -11.37 -6.41
CA SER A 589 4.41 -12.32 -7.49
C SER A 589 4.54 -11.56 -8.79
N PHE A 590 5.75 -11.52 -9.35
CA PHE A 590 6.04 -10.91 -10.63
C PHE A 590 6.25 -12.00 -11.70
N MET A 591 5.60 -11.85 -12.86
CA MET A 591 5.76 -12.73 -14.01
C MET A 591 6.13 -11.89 -15.22
N ASP A 592 7.34 -12.06 -15.74
CA ASP A 592 7.78 -11.38 -16.95
C ASP A 592 7.58 -12.30 -18.15
N MET A 593 6.59 -12.00 -18.97
CA MET A 593 6.28 -12.72 -20.22
C MET A 593 6.85 -11.99 -21.44
N ALA A 594 7.59 -10.89 -21.24
CA ALA A 594 8.23 -10.15 -22.33
C ALA A 594 9.55 -10.78 -22.78
N LEU A 595 10.16 -11.60 -21.92
CA LEU A 595 11.37 -12.37 -22.22
C LEU A 595 11.06 -13.54 -23.16
N GLU A 596 12.06 -13.99 -23.91
CA GLU A 596 11.97 -15.22 -24.72
C GLU A 596 11.53 -16.43 -23.86
N ARG A 597 12.09 -16.54 -22.66
CA ARG A 597 11.71 -17.52 -21.63
C ARG A 597 10.97 -16.82 -20.49
N PRO A 598 9.63 -16.96 -20.39
CA PRO A 598 8.87 -16.31 -19.32
C PRO A 598 9.35 -16.74 -17.94
N THR A 599 9.66 -15.77 -17.08
CA THR A 599 10.18 -16.04 -15.73
C THR A 599 9.26 -15.51 -14.65
N LYS A 600 9.27 -16.17 -13.49
CA LYS A 600 8.47 -15.80 -12.33
C LYS A 600 9.36 -15.52 -11.13
N THR A 601 9.27 -14.30 -10.63
CA THR A 601 9.97 -13.85 -9.43
C THR A 601 8.98 -13.69 -8.28
N ARG A 602 9.33 -14.21 -7.11
CA ARG A 602 8.49 -14.14 -5.91
C ARG A 602 9.27 -13.47 -4.78
N LEU A 603 8.72 -12.37 -4.27
CA LEU A 603 9.15 -11.75 -3.02
C LEU A 603 8.14 -12.10 -1.93
N ASP A 604 8.52 -12.91 -0.96
CA ASP A 604 7.65 -13.40 0.11
C ASP A 604 8.12 -12.94 1.49
N HIS A 605 7.21 -13.00 2.48
CA HIS A 605 7.47 -12.52 3.84
C HIS A 605 7.98 -11.07 3.88
N ILE A 606 7.47 -10.21 2.98
CA ILE A 606 7.83 -8.80 2.95
C ILE A 606 7.35 -8.14 4.25
N GLY A 607 8.31 -7.72 5.06
CA GLY A 607 8.12 -6.95 6.28
C GLY A 607 8.69 -5.55 6.09
N ILE A 608 7.87 -4.51 6.20
CA ILE A 608 8.31 -3.10 6.16
C ILE A 608 7.91 -2.44 7.46
N GLN A 609 8.80 -1.68 8.08
CA GLN A 609 8.50 -0.81 9.20
C GLN A 609 9.08 0.57 8.91
N LEU A 610 8.26 1.60 9.01
CA LEU A 610 8.64 3.01 8.92
C LEU A 610 8.21 3.71 10.21
N LYS A 611 9.04 4.61 10.75
CA LYS A 611 8.73 5.40 11.94
C LYS A 611 8.96 6.89 11.71
N ASN A 612 8.14 7.72 12.34
CA ASN A 612 8.23 9.18 12.34
C ASN A 612 8.07 9.84 10.96
N ILE A 613 7.05 9.44 10.19
CA ILE A 613 6.72 10.11 8.91
C ILE A 613 5.95 11.39 9.23
N SER A 614 6.30 12.52 8.62
CA SER A 614 5.55 13.76 8.82
C SER A 614 5.56 14.64 7.57
N SER A 615 4.68 15.65 7.54
CA SER A 615 4.70 16.71 6.52
C SER A 615 5.97 17.58 6.60
N ASN A 616 6.70 17.54 7.73
CA ASN A 616 8.01 18.18 7.84
C ASN A 616 9.08 17.33 7.14
N LEU A 617 9.39 17.68 5.89
CA LEU A 617 10.36 16.98 5.05
C LEU A 617 11.81 16.99 5.59
N LYS A 618 12.10 17.80 6.62
CA LYS A 618 13.41 17.82 7.31
C LYS A 618 13.52 16.75 8.42
N SER A 619 12.42 16.13 8.81
CA SER A 619 12.41 15.04 9.79
C SER A 619 13.03 13.76 9.21
N SER A 620 13.67 12.95 10.07
CA SER A 620 14.27 11.67 9.68
C SER A 620 13.29 10.54 9.90
N ILE A 621 13.03 9.77 8.84
CA ILE A 621 12.20 8.57 8.84
C ILE A 621 13.13 7.37 9.05
N SER A 622 12.93 6.61 10.12
CA SER A 622 13.65 5.34 10.30
C SER A 622 12.90 4.23 9.57
N TYR A 623 13.61 3.37 8.84
CA TYR A 623 13.02 2.24 8.15
C TYR A 623 13.73 0.92 8.43
N HIS A 624 12.98 -0.18 8.33
CA HIS A 624 13.48 -1.55 8.31
C HIS A 624 12.65 -2.35 7.29
N LEU A 625 13.32 -2.97 6.33
CA LEU A 625 12.76 -3.86 5.32
C LEU A 625 13.39 -5.24 5.46
N TYR A 626 12.57 -6.27 5.38
CA TYR A 626 12.97 -7.67 5.25
C TYR A 626 12.10 -8.33 4.16
N THR A 627 12.70 -9.15 3.31
CA THR A 627 11.97 -10.01 2.37
C THR A 627 12.78 -11.25 2.03
N LYS A 628 12.09 -12.33 1.70
CA LYS A 628 12.66 -13.49 1.03
C LYS A 628 12.46 -13.35 -0.49
N LEU A 629 13.39 -13.88 -1.26
CA LEU A 629 13.39 -13.88 -2.73
C LEU A 629 13.51 -15.33 -3.19
N ASN A 630 12.56 -15.78 -4.02
CA ASN A 630 12.55 -17.09 -4.67
C ASN A 630 12.89 -18.28 -3.73
N LYS A 631 12.33 -18.26 -2.51
CA LYS A 631 12.42 -19.27 -1.42
C LYS A 631 13.67 -19.22 -0.52
N LYS A 632 14.88 -19.03 -1.06
CA LYS A 632 16.14 -19.15 -0.28
C LYS A 632 16.83 -17.81 0.03
N GLY A 633 16.87 -16.89 -0.93
CA GLY A 633 17.58 -15.63 -0.77
C GLY A 633 16.86 -14.70 0.22
N THR A 634 17.63 -13.97 1.04
CA THR A 634 17.07 -12.98 1.97
C THR A 634 17.66 -11.60 1.72
N ILE A 635 16.80 -10.58 1.74
CA ILE A 635 17.19 -9.17 1.64
C ILE A 635 16.73 -8.48 2.92
N GLN A 636 17.67 -7.90 3.65
CA GLN A 636 17.39 -7.07 4.81
C GLN A 636 18.08 -5.71 4.67
N THR A 637 17.35 -4.64 4.93
CA THR A 637 17.93 -3.29 4.99
C THR A 637 17.28 -2.47 6.09
N ARG A 638 18.08 -1.67 6.79
CA ARG A 638 17.61 -0.76 7.84
C ARG A 638 18.41 0.52 7.81
N GLY A 639 17.77 1.64 8.09
CA GLY A 639 18.39 2.94 7.92
C GLY A 639 17.50 4.12 8.31
N THR A 640 17.98 5.31 7.98
CA THR A 640 17.26 6.58 8.13
C THR A 640 17.21 7.32 6.80
N LEU A 641 16.08 7.99 6.55
CA LEU A 641 15.80 8.76 5.34
C LEU A 641 15.26 10.14 5.74
N ARG A 642 15.90 11.22 5.28
CA ARG A 642 15.37 12.60 5.33
C ARG A 642 15.04 13.02 3.91
N GLN A 643 13.87 13.63 3.69
CA GLN A 643 13.40 13.94 2.33
C GLN A 643 13.97 15.26 1.79
N LYS A 644 14.17 16.28 2.64
CA LYS A 644 14.70 17.59 2.23
C LYS A 644 15.77 18.13 3.19
N PRO A 645 17.04 18.27 2.76
CA PRO A 645 17.60 17.62 1.56
C PRO A 645 17.47 16.10 1.64
N LEU A 646 17.56 15.40 0.52
CA LEU A 646 17.48 13.93 0.48
C LEU A 646 18.73 13.32 1.12
N HIS A 647 18.67 12.90 2.38
CA HIS A 647 19.74 12.14 3.02
C HIS A 647 19.27 10.72 3.29
N LEU A 648 20.09 9.73 2.95
CA LEU A 648 19.85 8.32 3.23
C LEU A 648 21.08 7.77 3.96
N SER A 649 20.87 7.01 5.02
CA SER A 649 21.90 6.19 5.64
C SER A 649 21.33 4.80 5.87
N SER A 650 21.92 3.79 5.25
CA SER A 650 21.36 2.44 5.17
C SER A 650 22.43 1.39 5.46
N SER A 651 22.04 0.32 6.13
CA SER A 651 22.76 -0.94 6.13
C SER A 651 22.01 -1.96 5.27
N PHE A 652 22.75 -2.79 4.53
CA PHE A 652 22.24 -3.81 3.64
C PHE A 652 22.84 -5.17 4.01
N ASN A 653 22.01 -6.20 3.97
CA ASN A 653 22.40 -7.58 4.15
C ASN A 653 21.60 -8.44 3.16
N LEU A 654 22.21 -8.74 2.03
CA LEU A 654 21.73 -9.69 1.03
C LEU A 654 22.45 -11.01 1.30
N LYS A 655 21.70 -12.10 1.44
CA LYS A 655 22.26 -13.42 1.72
C LYS A 655 21.68 -14.44 0.74
N ASP A 656 22.57 -15.20 0.11
CA ASP A 656 22.26 -16.35 -0.74
C ASP A 656 21.23 -16.06 -1.85
N ILE A 657 21.38 -14.91 -2.53
CA ILE A 657 20.59 -14.57 -3.71
C ILE A 657 20.99 -15.49 -4.87
N ALA A 658 20.08 -16.36 -5.31
CA ALA A 658 20.33 -17.28 -6.42
C ALA A 658 20.33 -16.54 -7.76
N LEU A 659 21.48 -16.52 -8.44
CA LEU A 659 21.64 -15.85 -9.73
C LEU A 659 21.00 -16.61 -10.89
N LEU A 660 20.85 -17.94 -10.77
CA LEU A 660 20.14 -18.80 -11.72
C LEU A 660 18.72 -18.26 -12.04
N ASP A 661 18.02 -17.73 -11.03
CA ASP A 661 16.67 -17.18 -11.21
C ASP A 661 16.61 -15.96 -12.15
N PHE A 662 17.76 -15.32 -12.37
CA PHE A 662 17.90 -14.14 -13.23
C PHE A 662 18.53 -14.47 -14.58
N SER A 663 18.87 -15.74 -14.85
CA SER A 663 19.43 -16.18 -16.15
C SER A 663 18.62 -15.74 -17.37
N PRO A 664 17.27 -15.81 -17.39
CA PRO A 664 16.48 -15.35 -18.53
C PRO A 664 16.71 -13.88 -18.92
N TYR A 665 17.13 -13.03 -17.98
CA TYR A 665 17.44 -11.63 -18.26
C TYR A 665 18.82 -11.45 -18.91
N VAL A 666 19.76 -12.34 -18.59
CA VAL A 666 21.11 -12.33 -19.17
C VAL A 666 21.06 -12.84 -20.61
N GLU A 667 20.26 -13.88 -20.85
CA GLU A 667 20.03 -14.48 -22.18
C GLU A 667 19.50 -13.49 -23.25
N GLU A 668 18.94 -12.34 -22.86
CA GLU A 668 18.50 -11.30 -23.82
C GLU A 668 19.69 -10.58 -24.48
N PHE A 669 20.85 -10.54 -23.81
CA PHE A 669 22.04 -9.81 -24.29
C PHE A 669 23.16 -10.76 -24.72
N VAL A 670 23.17 -11.99 -24.20
CA VAL A 670 24.20 -12.99 -24.51
C VAL A 670 23.61 -14.35 -24.88
N ASP A 671 24.31 -15.10 -25.74
CA ASP A 671 24.04 -16.50 -26.10
C ASP A 671 24.61 -17.48 -25.05
N ALA A 672 24.36 -17.17 -23.78
CA ALA A 672 24.76 -17.95 -22.63
C ALA A 672 23.76 -17.78 -21.48
N HIS A 673 23.76 -18.73 -20.55
CA HIS A 673 22.88 -18.74 -19.40
C HIS A 673 23.68 -18.98 -18.10
N ILE A 674 23.19 -18.41 -17.01
CA ILE A 674 23.73 -18.68 -15.67
C ILE A 674 23.21 -20.05 -15.25
N ALA A 675 24.11 -21.00 -15.01
CA ALA A 675 23.78 -22.37 -14.62
C ALA A 675 23.65 -22.51 -13.09
N ASP A 676 24.47 -21.81 -12.33
CA ASP A 676 24.37 -21.68 -10.86
C ASP A 676 25.05 -20.39 -10.39
N GLY A 677 24.83 -20.01 -9.13
CA GLY A 677 25.49 -18.89 -8.48
C GLY A 677 24.72 -18.35 -7.29
N ARG A 678 25.41 -18.04 -6.20
CA ARG A 678 24.83 -17.45 -4.99
C ARG A 678 25.57 -16.18 -4.60
N LEU A 679 24.87 -15.06 -4.63
CA LEU A 679 25.39 -13.75 -4.27
C LEU A 679 25.00 -13.39 -2.83
N SER A 680 25.98 -12.99 -2.03
CA SER A 680 25.78 -12.35 -0.72
C SER A 680 26.50 -11.00 -0.70
N PHE A 681 25.89 -10.01 -0.05
CA PHE A 681 26.45 -8.67 0.11
C PHE A 681 26.10 -8.12 1.47
N ARG A 682 27.08 -7.59 2.19
CA ARG A 682 26.88 -6.90 3.47
C ARG A 682 27.58 -5.55 3.41
N GLY A 683 26.83 -4.47 3.60
CA GLY A 683 27.42 -3.14 3.51
C GLY A 683 26.59 -2.04 4.15
N LYS A 684 27.14 -0.84 4.12
CA LYS A 684 26.50 0.41 4.50
C LYS A 684 26.55 1.35 3.30
N ALA A 685 25.48 2.09 3.06
CA ALA A 685 25.50 3.20 2.11
C ALA A 685 25.00 4.48 2.78
N SER A 686 25.60 5.60 2.45
CA SER A 686 25.07 6.93 2.71
C SER A 686 24.92 7.70 1.41
N TYR A 687 23.86 8.50 1.32
CA TYR A 687 23.64 9.43 0.23
C TYR A 687 23.30 10.81 0.80
N ALA A 688 23.88 11.86 0.24
CA ALA A 688 23.55 13.25 0.49
C ALA A 688 23.61 14.04 -0.83
N PRO A 689 22.83 15.13 -1.00
CA PRO A 689 22.97 15.98 -2.16
C PRO A 689 24.12 16.96 -1.93
N SER A 690 25.14 16.97 -2.81
CA SER A 690 26.15 18.03 -2.81
C SER A 690 25.72 19.20 -3.73
N LYS A 691 26.46 20.32 -3.69
CA LYS A 691 26.16 21.52 -4.50
C LYS A 691 26.27 21.31 -6.02
N ARG A 692 26.92 20.23 -6.49
CA ARG A 692 27.11 19.95 -7.92
C ARG A 692 26.79 18.51 -8.34
N ASP A 693 27.05 17.50 -7.50
CA ASP A 693 26.86 16.08 -7.84
C ASP A 693 26.22 15.28 -6.68
N PRO A 694 25.49 14.17 -6.94
CA PRO A 694 25.05 13.26 -5.88
C PRO A 694 26.27 12.69 -5.13
N ASP A 695 26.25 12.69 -3.80
CA ASP A 695 27.33 12.15 -2.95
C ASP A 695 26.86 10.83 -2.32
N LEU A 696 27.04 9.75 -3.07
CA LEU A 696 26.83 8.36 -2.64
C LEU A 696 28.17 7.83 -2.11
N ASP A 697 28.17 7.27 -0.90
CA ASP A 697 29.27 6.49 -0.32
C ASP A 697 28.73 5.11 0.06
N LEU A 698 29.20 4.06 -0.60
CA LEU A 698 28.88 2.66 -0.35
C LEU A 698 30.13 1.92 0.13
N LYS A 699 30.04 1.23 1.27
CA LYS A 699 31.11 0.39 1.82
C LYS A 699 30.60 -1.00 2.17
N GLY A 700 31.31 -2.07 1.81
CA GLY A 700 30.91 -3.42 2.23
C GLY A 700 31.71 -4.55 1.61
N ASP A 701 31.24 -5.76 1.88
CA ASP A 701 31.83 -7.01 1.41
C ASP A 701 30.84 -7.74 0.48
N LEU A 702 31.34 -8.33 -0.59
CA LEU A 702 30.59 -9.13 -1.54
C LEU A 702 31.15 -10.54 -1.59
N THR A 703 30.29 -11.55 -1.68
CA THR A 703 30.70 -12.94 -1.89
C THR A 703 29.81 -13.57 -2.95
N LEU A 704 30.43 -14.14 -3.98
CA LEU A 704 29.80 -14.96 -4.99
C LEU A 704 30.27 -16.41 -4.77
N ARG A 705 29.35 -17.38 -4.75
CA ARG A 705 29.67 -18.81 -4.58
C ARG A 705 29.04 -19.65 -5.68
N ASP A 706 29.66 -20.77 -6.01
CA ASP A 706 29.16 -21.80 -6.92
C ASP A 706 28.67 -21.21 -8.25
N PHE A 707 29.40 -20.25 -8.83
CA PHE A 707 28.96 -19.54 -10.02
C PHE A 707 29.42 -20.24 -11.28
N ALA A 708 28.50 -20.49 -12.21
CA ALA A 708 28.80 -21.15 -13.46
C ALA A 708 27.98 -20.57 -14.61
N VAL A 709 28.60 -20.44 -15.77
CA VAL A 709 27.98 -20.01 -17.03
C VAL A 709 28.13 -21.12 -18.05
N ALA A 710 27.03 -21.45 -18.72
CA ALA A 710 26.99 -22.45 -19.77
C ALA A 710 26.44 -21.84 -21.06
N LYS A 711 26.87 -22.37 -22.20
CA LYS A 711 26.38 -21.92 -23.51
C LYS A 711 24.87 -22.16 -23.63
N SER A 712 24.14 -21.24 -24.26
CA SER A 712 22.72 -21.47 -24.52
C SER A 712 22.52 -22.73 -25.37
N HIS A 713 21.55 -23.56 -24.99
CA HIS A 713 21.19 -24.83 -25.65
C HIS A 713 22.25 -25.98 -25.63
N LYS A 714 23.35 -25.86 -24.88
CA LYS A 714 24.32 -26.95 -24.64
C LYS A 714 24.74 -27.01 -23.16
N GLN A 715 24.96 -28.20 -22.61
CA GLN A 715 25.46 -28.36 -21.22
C GLN A 715 26.97 -28.10 -21.05
N GLN A 716 27.61 -27.40 -21.99
CA GLN A 716 29.03 -27.10 -21.91
C GLN A 716 29.24 -25.82 -21.08
N TYR A 717 29.88 -25.97 -19.92
CA TYR A 717 30.34 -24.86 -19.08
C TYR A 717 31.51 -24.15 -19.76
N ILE A 718 31.43 -22.83 -19.85
CA ILE A 718 32.45 -21.99 -20.49
C ILE A 718 33.24 -21.16 -19.46
N PHE A 719 32.66 -20.95 -18.29
CA PHE A 719 33.22 -20.19 -17.19
C PHE A 719 32.62 -20.66 -15.87
N GLY A 720 33.43 -20.84 -14.83
CA GLY A 720 32.96 -21.21 -13.50
C GLY A 720 33.90 -20.74 -12.40
N LEU A 721 33.40 -20.65 -11.17
CA LEU A 721 34.19 -20.39 -9.97
C LEU A 721 33.50 -20.96 -8.73
N ASN A 722 34.28 -21.45 -7.78
CA ASN A 722 33.76 -21.95 -6.50
C ASN A 722 33.39 -20.79 -5.57
N LYS A 723 34.29 -19.80 -5.45
CA LYS A 723 34.07 -18.63 -4.59
C LYS A 723 34.84 -17.41 -5.09
N VAL A 724 34.18 -16.26 -5.10
CA VAL A 724 34.82 -14.94 -5.18
C VAL A 724 34.43 -14.11 -3.96
N GLY A 725 35.41 -13.62 -3.21
CA GLY A 725 35.22 -12.72 -2.08
C GLY A 725 35.81 -11.34 -2.37
N VAL A 726 35.00 -10.29 -2.34
CA VAL A 726 35.46 -8.90 -2.46
C VAL A 726 35.40 -8.27 -1.08
N LYS A 727 36.56 -7.89 -0.53
CA LYS A 727 36.71 -7.28 0.80
C LYS A 727 36.91 -5.77 0.69
N ASP A 728 36.28 -5.02 1.58
CA ASP A 728 36.38 -3.56 1.68
C ASP A 728 36.08 -2.82 0.36
N LEU A 729 35.00 -3.22 -0.35
CA LEU A 729 34.50 -2.47 -1.50
C LEU A 729 34.05 -1.08 -1.02
N VAL A 730 34.59 -0.02 -1.65
CA VAL A 730 34.20 1.37 -1.45
C VAL A 730 33.80 1.97 -2.80
N ILE A 731 32.59 2.52 -2.93
CA ILE A 731 32.14 3.28 -4.09
C ILE A 731 31.69 4.66 -3.63
N GLN A 732 32.35 5.69 -4.12
CA GLN A 732 32.09 7.10 -3.82
C GLN A 732 31.84 7.88 -5.12
N THR A 733 30.91 8.84 -5.11
CA THR A 733 30.64 9.71 -6.28
C THR A 733 31.05 11.17 -6.07
N ALA A 734 31.58 11.52 -4.89
CA ALA A 734 32.11 12.85 -4.59
C ALA A 734 33.28 12.80 -3.58
N PRO A 735 34.54 12.58 -4.03
CA PRO A 735 34.95 12.40 -5.43
C PRO A 735 34.56 11.02 -5.99
N ASP A 736 34.43 10.93 -7.31
CA ASP A 736 34.24 9.65 -8.02
C ASP A 736 35.42 8.71 -7.74
N ARG A 737 35.16 7.60 -7.06
CA ARG A 737 36.15 6.57 -6.75
C ARG A 737 35.47 5.22 -6.50
N ALA A 738 35.91 4.17 -7.17
CA ALA A 738 35.72 2.79 -6.74
C ALA A 738 37.05 2.26 -6.20
N TYR A 739 37.04 1.63 -5.04
CA TYR A 739 38.21 1.02 -4.43
C TYR A 739 37.85 -0.35 -3.87
N VAL A 740 38.71 -1.32 -4.08
CA VAL A 740 38.61 -2.66 -3.50
C VAL A 740 39.96 -2.99 -2.89
N ASN A 741 39.96 -3.40 -1.62
CA ASN A 741 41.19 -3.79 -0.95
C ASN A 741 41.68 -5.16 -1.46
N GLU A 742 40.80 -6.15 -1.48
CA GLU A 742 41.17 -7.52 -1.88
C GLU A 742 40.02 -8.24 -2.60
N VAL A 743 40.38 -9.01 -3.63
CA VAL A 743 39.51 -9.95 -4.33
C VAL A 743 40.11 -11.35 -4.22
N ASP A 744 39.49 -12.24 -3.47
CA ASP A 744 39.87 -13.65 -3.37
C ASP A 744 39.10 -14.46 -4.42
N VAL A 745 39.79 -15.14 -5.33
CA VAL A 745 39.22 -16.01 -6.36
C VAL A 745 39.66 -17.44 -6.11
N ASP A 746 38.71 -18.32 -5.85
CA ASP A 746 38.94 -19.75 -5.60
C ASP A 746 38.18 -20.61 -6.63
N GLY A 747 38.89 -21.59 -7.18
CA GLY A 747 38.30 -22.57 -8.09
C GLY A 747 37.86 -22.00 -9.43
N LEU A 748 38.54 -20.97 -9.96
CA LEU A 748 38.24 -20.41 -11.28
C LEU A 748 38.44 -21.48 -12.35
N TYR A 749 37.48 -21.63 -13.26
CA TYR A 749 37.55 -22.49 -14.44
C TYR A 749 37.22 -21.69 -15.70
N VAL A 750 38.08 -21.76 -16.70
CA VAL A 750 37.88 -21.11 -18.01
C VAL A 750 38.08 -22.13 -19.13
N ASP A 751 37.11 -22.26 -20.03
CA ASP A 751 37.22 -23.06 -21.27
C ASP A 751 37.32 -22.11 -22.47
N ALA A 752 38.54 -21.79 -22.87
CA ALA A 752 38.84 -20.90 -23.98
C ALA A 752 39.18 -21.71 -25.22
N PHE A 753 38.56 -21.40 -26.37
CA PHE A 753 38.99 -22.02 -27.61
C PHE A 753 38.85 -21.10 -28.83
N LEU A 754 39.80 -21.21 -29.75
CA LEU A 754 39.71 -20.68 -31.10
C LEU A 754 38.99 -21.69 -31.98
N ASP A 755 37.98 -21.24 -32.71
CA ASP A 755 37.31 -22.07 -33.71
C ASP A 755 38.05 -22.09 -35.05
N GLU A 756 37.53 -22.87 -36.01
CA GLU A 756 38.07 -23.01 -37.37
C GLU A 756 38.21 -21.66 -38.12
N ASN A 757 37.47 -20.62 -37.71
CA ASN A 757 37.54 -19.27 -38.28
C ASN A 757 38.47 -18.34 -37.47
N LYS A 758 39.33 -18.89 -36.61
CA LYS A 758 40.25 -18.15 -35.74
C LYS A 758 39.51 -17.17 -34.82
N THR A 759 38.25 -17.45 -34.49
CA THR A 759 37.44 -16.63 -33.60
C THR A 759 37.36 -17.28 -32.23
N LEU A 760 37.62 -16.50 -31.18
CA LEU A 760 37.51 -16.97 -29.81
C LEU A 760 36.03 -17.24 -29.45
N ASN A 761 35.76 -18.36 -28.80
CA ASN A 761 34.41 -18.75 -28.37
C ASN A 761 33.67 -17.66 -27.58
N PHE A 762 34.36 -16.88 -26.74
CA PHE A 762 33.78 -15.77 -25.99
C PHE A 762 33.31 -14.59 -26.86
N ALA A 763 33.94 -14.36 -28.01
CA ALA A 763 33.58 -13.25 -28.91
C ALA A 763 32.21 -13.46 -29.57
N LYS A 764 31.71 -14.70 -29.62
CA LYS A 764 30.40 -15.06 -30.18
C LYS A 764 29.27 -15.03 -29.13
N LEU A 765 29.57 -14.75 -27.87
CA LEU A 765 28.56 -14.77 -26.81
C LEU A 765 27.64 -13.55 -26.82
N LEU A 766 28.06 -12.40 -27.35
CA LEU A 766 27.21 -11.21 -27.41
C LEU A 766 26.20 -11.35 -28.56
N LYS A 767 24.89 -11.23 -28.26
CA LYS A 767 23.86 -11.16 -29.31
C LYS A 767 24.04 -9.86 -30.10
N LYS A 768 24.07 -9.93 -31.43
CA LYS A 768 24.08 -8.73 -32.30
C LYS A 768 22.78 -7.95 -32.05
N GLN A 769 22.88 -6.77 -31.44
CA GLN A 769 21.72 -5.88 -31.34
C GLN A 769 21.31 -5.39 -32.74
N PRO A 770 20.00 -5.21 -33.02
CA PRO A 770 19.55 -4.55 -34.24
C PRO A 770 20.22 -3.17 -34.32
N LYS A 771 20.90 -2.90 -35.43
CA LYS A 771 21.43 -1.56 -35.69
C LYS A 771 20.24 -0.61 -35.81
N GLU A 772 19.98 0.16 -34.77
CA GLU A 772 19.25 1.42 -34.95
C GLU A 772 20.15 2.33 -35.82
N GLU A 773 19.65 2.67 -37.01
CA GLU A 773 20.20 3.71 -37.85
C GLU A 773 20.06 5.05 -37.12
N ASP A 774 21.07 5.41 -36.33
CA ASP A 774 21.13 6.73 -35.71
C ASP A 774 22.05 7.65 -36.53
N ASN A 775 21.41 8.33 -37.47
CA ASN A 775 21.89 9.57 -38.07
C ASN A 775 21.97 10.66 -37.00
N THR A 776 23.00 10.67 -36.17
CA THR A 776 23.41 11.88 -35.45
C THR A 776 24.92 11.93 -35.18
N THR A 777 25.64 12.64 -36.05
CA THR A 777 26.94 13.27 -35.76
C THR A 777 26.73 14.35 -34.69
N LYS A 778 26.70 13.95 -33.42
CA LYS A 778 26.92 14.86 -32.29
C LYS A 778 28.10 14.36 -31.48
N SER A 779 29.13 15.21 -31.43
CA SER A 779 30.32 15.14 -30.59
C SER A 779 30.06 14.39 -29.28
N LYS A 780 30.54 13.13 -29.20
CA LYS A 780 30.68 12.40 -27.95
C LYS A 780 31.68 13.18 -27.10
N LYS A 781 31.18 14.06 -26.25
CA LYS A 781 31.93 14.61 -25.12
C LYS A 781 32.52 13.39 -24.39
N LYS A 782 33.83 13.16 -24.50
CA LYS A 782 34.52 12.07 -23.78
C LYS A 782 34.26 12.29 -22.29
N SER A 783 33.30 11.56 -21.71
CA SER A 783 33.08 11.54 -20.27
C SER A 783 34.37 11.01 -19.63
N LYS A 784 34.88 11.71 -18.61
CA LYS A 784 36.03 11.19 -17.87
C LYS A 784 35.65 9.80 -17.30
N PRO A 785 36.53 8.78 -17.39
CA PRO A 785 36.27 7.48 -16.81
C PRO A 785 36.08 7.60 -15.30
N PHE A 786 35.15 6.83 -14.71
CA PHE A 786 35.00 6.74 -13.27
C PHE A 786 36.25 6.08 -12.67
N PRO A 787 37.03 6.75 -11.80
CA PRO A 787 38.27 6.19 -11.27
C PRO A 787 38.02 4.91 -10.47
N PHE A 788 38.77 3.84 -10.74
CA PHE A 788 38.72 2.60 -9.94
C PHE A 788 40.11 2.03 -9.65
N MET A 789 40.25 1.36 -8.50
CA MET A 789 41.46 0.65 -8.10
C MET A 789 41.11 -0.64 -7.33
N ILE A 790 41.79 -1.73 -7.63
CA ILE A 790 41.77 -3.00 -6.87
C ILE A 790 43.20 -3.22 -6.36
N ALA A 791 43.39 -3.23 -5.04
CA ALA A 791 44.73 -3.31 -4.47
C ALA A 791 45.35 -4.71 -4.60
N LYS A 792 44.56 -5.79 -4.42
CA LYS A 792 45.00 -7.18 -4.59
C LYS A 792 43.89 -8.05 -5.20
N VAL A 793 44.27 -8.95 -6.11
CA VAL A 793 43.48 -10.09 -6.57
C VAL A 793 44.27 -11.35 -6.28
N ALA A 794 43.83 -12.18 -5.34
CA ALA A 794 44.42 -13.47 -5.03
C ALA A 794 43.69 -14.58 -5.80
N ILE A 795 44.43 -15.48 -6.44
CA ILE A 795 43.89 -16.61 -7.21
C ILE A 795 44.40 -17.89 -6.58
N ALA A 796 43.52 -18.86 -6.33
CA ALA A 796 43.86 -20.16 -5.78
C ALA A 796 43.03 -21.28 -6.42
N ASN A 797 43.57 -22.51 -6.39
CA ASN A 797 42.90 -23.74 -6.83
C ASN A 797 42.23 -23.65 -8.21
N SER A 798 42.81 -22.88 -9.14
CA SER A 798 42.15 -22.51 -10.39
C SER A 798 42.69 -23.32 -11.58
N ASN A 799 41.85 -23.51 -12.59
CA ASN A 799 42.15 -24.28 -13.80
C ASN A 799 41.76 -23.49 -15.05
N ALA A 800 42.50 -23.64 -16.13
CA ALA A 800 42.20 -23.06 -17.43
C ALA A 800 42.46 -24.08 -18.52
N MET A 801 41.54 -24.18 -19.48
CA MET A 801 41.68 -25.03 -20.64
C MET A 801 41.74 -24.16 -21.88
N PHE A 802 42.72 -24.40 -22.75
CA PHE A 802 42.84 -23.74 -24.03
C PHE A 802 42.84 -24.77 -25.17
N ALA A 803 42.08 -24.51 -26.22
CA ALA A 803 42.11 -25.30 -27.44
C ALA A 803 42.17 -24.41 -28.68
N ASP A 804 42.95 -24.82 -29.68
CA ASP A 804 43.00 -24.16 -30.99
C ASP A 804 42.54 -25.16 -32.06
N TYR A 805 41.30 -24.96 -32.52
CA TYR A 805 40.69 -25.76 -33.57
C TYR A 805 40.90 -25.17 -34.97
N SER A 806 41.65 -24.06 -35.09
CA SER A 806 42.01 -23.47 -36.39
C SER A 806 43.20 -24.15 -37.07
N LEU A 807 43.87 -25.05 -36.35
CA LEU A 807 45.06 -25.76 -36.80
C LEU A 807 44.71 -27.08 -37.51
N PRO A 808 45.57 -27.57 -38.43
CA PRO A 808 45.38 -28.84 -39.13
C PRO A 808 45.28 -30.04 -38.16
N ILE A 809 46.07 -30.00 -37.08
CA ILE A 809 45.97 -30.92 -35.95
C ILE A 809 45.50 -30.10 -34.76
N ARG A 810 44.34 -30.48 -34.19
CA ARG A 810 43.71 -29.73 -33.09
C ARG A 810 44.64 -29.67 -31.88
N PHE A 811 44.92 -28.47 -31.42
CA PHE A 811 45.71 -28.23 -30.21
C PHE A 811 44.79 -28.14 -29.00
N LYS A 812 45.21 -28.74 -27.89
CA LYS A 812 44.55 -28.61 -26.59
C LYS A 812 45.59 -28.72 -25.48
N THR A 813 45.51 -27.83 -24.50
CA THR A 813 46.34 -27.84 -23.29
C THR A 813 45.52 -27.42 -22.08
N GLU A 814 45.88 -27.95 -20.93
CA GLU A 814 45.27 -27.62 -19.64
C GLU A 814 46.30 -26.99 -18.71
N ILE A 815 45.92 -25.92 -18.02
CA ILE A 815 46.67 -25.34 -16.91
C ILE A 815 45.87 -25.66 -15.65
N HIS A 816 46.45 -26.40 -14.72
CA HIS A 816 45.84 -26.71 -13.43
C HIS A 816 46.69 -26.19 -12.27
N GLU A 817 46.11 -26.16 -11.08
CA GLU A 817 46.76 -25.61 -9.87
C GLU A 817 47.25 -24.16 -10.07
N LEU A 818 46.51 -23.36 -10.84
CA LEU A 818 46.81 -21.95 -11.05
C LEU A 818 46.60 -21.17 -9.74
N GLU A 819 47.66 -20.55 -9.25
CA GLU A 819 47.67 -19.76 -8.03
C GLU A 819 48.60 -18.53 -8.13
N GLY A 820 48.32 -17.49 -7.35
CA GLY A 820 49.15 -16.28 -7.29
C GLY A 820 48.35 -15.00 -7.07
N GLY A 821 48.96 -13.85 -7.39
CA GLY A 821 48.39 -12.53 -7.12
C GLY A 821 48.58 -11.52 -8.25
N ILE A 822 47.56 -10.66 -8.44
CA ILE A 822 47.65 -9.44 -9.24
C ILE A 822 47.41 -8.25 -8.32
N TYR A 823 48.32 -7.28 -8.32
CA TYR A 823 48.30 -6.14 -7.40
C TYR A 823 48.10 -4.83 -8.17
N ALA A 824 47.43 -3.87 -7.54
CA ALA A 824 47.21 -2.51 -8.05
C ALA A 824 46.58 -2.43 -9.45
N ILE A 825 45.48 -3.15 -9.70
CA ILE A 825 44.71 -3.04 -10.95
C ILE A 825 43.91 -1.73 -10.93
N SER A 826 44.16 -0.84 -11.89
CA SER A 826 43.60 0.51 -11.87
C SER A 826 43.39 1.07 -13.26
N ASN A 827 42.42 1.98 -13.41
CA ASN A 827 42.30 2.81 -14.62
C ASN A 827 43.04 4.16 -14.50
N ASN A 828 43.81 4.38 -13.44
CA ASN A 828 44.72 5.50 -13.32
C ASN A 828 45.93 5.27 -14.26
N PRO A 829 46.18 6.14 -15.24
CA PRO A 829 47.28 5.97 -16.20
C PRO A 829 48.68 6.08 -15.59
N LYS A 830 48.81 6.45 -14.30
CA LYS A 830 50.09 6.52 -13.59
C LYS A 830 50.38 5.29 -12.73
N GLU A 831 49.41 4.41 -12.52
CA GLU A 831 49.56 3.24 -11.64
C GLU A 831 50.05 2.03 -12.42
N VAL A 832 51.01 1.31 -11.84
CA VAL A 832 51.58 0.07 -12.37
C VAL A 832 51.03 -1.10 -11.56
N SER A 833 50.45 -2.07 -12.25
CA SER A 833 49.97 -3.33 -11.69
C SER A 833 51.10 -4.35 -11.68
N PHE A 834 51.17 -5.18 -10.65
CA PHE A 834 52.16 -6.25 -10.50
C PHE A 834 51.48 -7.61 -10.63
N ILE A 835 52.10 -8.56 -11.35
CA ILE A 835 51.56 -9.89 -11.59
C ILE A 835 52.60 -10.91 -11.08
N ASP A 836 52.16 -11.90 -10.31
CA ASP A 836 52.92 -13.10 -9.94
C ASP A 836 51.98 -14.30 -9.90
N LEU A 837 51.98 -15.11 -10.96
CA LEU A 837 51.15 -16.30 -11.11
C LEU A 837 52.03 -17.52 -11.38
N LYS A 838 51.61 -18.69 -10.91
CA LYS A 838 52.21 -19.99 -11.24
C LYS A 838 51.13 -21.05 -11.43
N GLY A 839 51.43 -22.08 -12.20
CA GLY A 839 50.54 -23.22 -12.42
C GLY A 839 51.26 -24.39 -13.07
N ALA A 840 50.61 -25.54 -13.11
CA ALA A 840 51.08 -26.72 -13.82
C ALA A 840 50.39 -26.83 -15.19
N VAL A 841 51.13 -27.29 -16.21
CA VAL A 841 50.66 -27.40 -17.60
C VAL A 841 50.61 -28.87 -18.00
N ASP A 842 49.46 -29.32 -18.48
CA ASP A 842 49.14 -30.71 -18.78
C ASP A 842 49.59 -31.64 -17.64
N LYS A 843 50.28 -32.75 -17.89
CA LYS A 843 50.61 -33.67 -16.78
C LYS A 843 51.83 -33.28 -15.96
N TYR A 844 52.87 -32.71 -16.58
CA TYR A 844 54.20 -32.54 -15.97
C TYR A 844 54.86 -31.18 -16.25
N GLY A 845 54.25 -30.34 -17.08
CA GLY A 845 54.76 -29.00 -17.38
C GLY A 845 54.50 -28.04 -16.22
N SER A 846 55.24 -26.95 -16.17
CA SER A 846 54.98 -25.86 -15.24
C SER A 846 55.10 -24.50 -15.92
N MET A 847 54.36 -23.53 -15.39
CA MET A 847 54.28 -22.14 -15.83
C MET A 847 54.52 -21.21 -14.64
N LYS A 848 55.27 -20.14 -14.86
CA LYS A 848 55.41 -19.00 -13.96
C LYS A 848 55.34 -17.70 -14.75
N LEU A 849 54.50 -16.78 -14.34
CA LEU A 849 54.30 -15.46 -14.96
C LEU A 849 54.60 -14.40 -13.91
N LYS A 850 55.54 -13.49 -14.20
CA LYS A 850 55.88 -12.36 -13.34
C LYS A 850 55.97 -11.09 -14.17
N GLY A 851 55.52 -9.96 -13.64
CA GLY A 851 55.70 -8.72 -14.40
C GLY A 851 54.98 -7.51 -13.84
N ASN A 852 55.19 -6.41 -14.55
CA ASN A 852 54.67 -5.10 -14.25
C ASN A 852 53.92 -4.57 -15.48
N ILE A 853 52.74 -3.98 -15.30
CA ILE A 853 51.94 -3.46 -16.41
C ILE A 853 51.11 -2.25 -16.00
N GLN A 854 51.09 -1.19 -16.80
CA GLN A 854 50.13 -0.11 -16.62
C GLN A 854 48.78 -0.52 -17.20
N SER A 855 47.88 -1.09 -16.39
CA SER A 855 46.61 -1.67 -16.85
C SER A 855 45.72 -0.70 -17.64
N ALA A 856 45.74 0.59 -17.31
CA ALA A 856 45.01 1.62 -18.06
C ALA A 856 45.62 1.94 -19.44
N LYS A 857 46.93 1.73 -19.58
CA LYS A 857 47.73 2.03 -20.77
C LYS A 857 48.84 0.99 -20.95
N PRO A 858 48.52 -0.26 -21.29
CA PRO A 858 49.52 -1.32 -21.37
C PRO A 858 50.59 -1.04 -22.44
N LYS A 859 50.25 -0.24 -23.46
CA LYS A 859 51.20 0.23 -24.48
C LYS A 859 52.21 1.25 -23.95
N GLU A 860 51.90 1.97 -22.88
CA GLU A 860 52.82 2.92 -22.28
C GLU A 860 53.93 2.21 -21.51
N PHE A 861 53.56 1.20 -20.70
CA PHE A 861 54.50 0.38 -19.96
C PHE A 861 53.94 -1.04 -19.72
N THR A 862 54.70 -2.04 -20.16
CA THR A 862 54.54 -3.46 -19.83
C THR A 862 55.94 -4.08 -19.71
N ASP A 863 56.20 -4.88 -18.70
CA ASP A 863 57.45 -5.64 -18.52
C ASP A 863 57.10 -6.97 -17.89
N ILE A 864 56.96 -8.00 -18.71
CA ILE A 864 56.42 -9.31 -18.33
C ILE A 864 57.41 -10.41 -18.69
N GLU A 865 57.67 -11.29 -17.74
CA GLU A 865 58.47 -12.50 -17.85
C GLU A 865 57.56 -13.73 -17.68
N MET A 866 57.66 -14.68 -18.60
CA MET A 866 56.96 -15.96 -18.56
C MET A 866 57.97 -17.09 -18.69
N HIS A 867 57.89 -18.05 -17.78
CA HIS A 867 58.75 -19.22 -17.75
C HIS A 867 57.89 -20.48 -17.85
N PHE A 868 58.11 -21.26 -18.89
CA PHE A 868 57.53 -22.57 -19.07
C PHE A 868 58.62 -23.62 -18.99
N ARG A 869 58.38 -24.69 -18.24
CA ARG A 869 59.33 -25.79 -18.06
C ARG A 869 58.65 -27.12 -18.38
N ASN A 870 59.42 -28.02 -18.99
CA ASN A 870 59.00 -29.41 -19.23
C ASN A 870 57.67 -29.54 -20.00
N LEU A 871 57.42 -28.67 -20.99
CA LEU A 871 56.25 -28.78 -21.86
C LEU A 871 56.39 -29.97 -22.79
N ASP A 872 55.32 -30.73 -22.99
CA ASP A 872 55.30 -31.86 -23.93
C ASP A 872 55.15 -31.36 -25.36
N MET A 873 56.18 -31.54 -26.18
CA MET A 873 56.16 -31.06 -27.57
C MET A 873 55.21 -31.85 -28.47
N SER A 874 54.83 -33.08 -28.09
CA SER A 874 53.85 -33.85 -28.87
C SER A 874 52.50 -33.12 -28.93
N ALA A 875 52.13 -32.42 -27.85
CA ALA A 875 50.94 -31.59 -27.80
C ALA A 875 51.00 -30.41 -28.79
N LEU A 876 52.19 -29.90 -29.12
CA LEU A 876 52.40 -28.77 -30.04
C LEU A 876 52.42 -29.17 -31.54
N SER A 877 52.16 -30.43 -31.87
CA SER A 877 52.15 -30.93 -33.25
C SER A 877 51.25 -30.12 -34.19
N GLY A 878 50.15 -29.54 -33.70
CA GLY A 878 49.29 -28.66 -34.52
C GLY A 878 49.96 -27.41 -35.03
N TYR A 879 50.75 -26.76 -34.19
CA TYR A 879 51.51 -25.57 -34.59
C TYR A 879 52.70 -25.95 -35.47
N SER A 880 53.40 -27.04 -35.15
CA SER A 880 54.49 -27.57 -35.99
C SER A 880 54.00 -27.95 -37.38
N ALA A 881 52.86 -28.63 -37.48
CA ALA A 881 52.24 -28.97 -38.76
C ALA A 881 51.92 -27.71 -39.56
N GLN A 882 51.23 -26.71 -38.97
CA GLN A 882 50.84 -25.49 -39.69
C GLN A 882 52.02 -24.66 -40.23
N PHE A 883 53.11 -24.53 -39.45
CA PHE A 883 54.21 -23.62 -39.76
C PHE A 883 55.44 -24.29 -40.37
N ALA A 884 55.59 -25.60 -40.20
CA ALA A 884 56.78 -26.32 -40.61
C ALA A 884 56.53 -27.66 -41.33
N GLY A 885 55.29 -28.16 -41.39
CA GLY A 885 54.91 -29.34 -42.18
C GLY A 885 55.02 -30.70 -41.46
N TYR A 886 55.44 -30.75 -40.20
CA TYR A 886 55.71 -32.02 -39.51
C TYR A 886 54.98 -32.16 -38.17
N LYS A 887 54.53 -33.38 -37.85
CA LYS A 887 54.16 -33.76 -36.48
C LYS A 887 55.38 -33.90 -35.58
N ILE A 888 55.20 -33.81 -34.27
CA ILE A 888 56.24 -34.09 -33.28
C ILE A 888 55.87 -35.38 -32.55
N LYS A 889 56.74 -36.39 -32.61
CA LYS A 889 56.51 -37.69 -31.97
C LYS A 889 56.75 -37.62 -30.46
N ASN A 890 57.83 -36.97 -30.05
CA ASN A 890 58.20 -36.71 -28.66
C ASN A 890 59.23 -35.57 -28.59
N GLY A 891 59.39 -35.00 -27.40
CA GLY A 891 60.34 -33.93 -27.12
C GLY A 891 59.87 -33.12 -25.90
N LYS A 892 60.79 -32.43 -25.24
CA LYS A 892 60.48 -31.53 -24.13
C LYS A 892 60.86 -30.11 -24.49
N LEU A 893 59.99 -29.14 -24.19
CA LEU A 893 60.22 -27.73 -24.47
C LEU A 893 60.26 -26.92 -23.17
N PHE A 894 61.23 -26.03 -23.10
CA PHE A 894 61.43 -25.04 -22.06
C PHE A 894 61.41 -23.68 -22.74
N VAL A 895 60.59 -22.75 -22.24
CA VAL A 895 60.39 -21.45 -22.89
C VAL A 895 60.55 -20.36 -21.85
N ASP A 896 61.47 -19.43 -22.11
CA ASP A 896 61.61 -18.20 -21.36
C ASP A 896 61.27 -17.02 -22.27
N LEU A 897 60.20 -16.30 -21.93
CA LEU A 897 59.71 -15.16 -22.69
C LEU A 897 59.81 -13.91 -21.82
N LYS A 898 60.44 -12.86 -22.32
CA LYS A 898 60.51 -11.56 -21.66
C LYS A 898 60.09 -10.48 -22.63
N TYR A 899 58.98 -9.81 -22.33
CA TYR A 899 58.41 -8.77 -23.17
C TYR A 899 58.34 -7.44 -22.43
N LYS A 900 59.07 -6.46 -22.96
CA LYS A 900 59.09 -5.09 -22.48
C LYS A 900 58.49 -4.16 -23.52
N ILE A 901 57.46 -3.41 -23.15
CA ILE A 901 56.83 -2.37 -23.96
C ILE A 901 57.00 -1.03 -23.25
N GLU A 902 57.63 -0.06 -23.91
CA GLU A 902 57.75 1.34 -23.45
C GLU A 902 57.30 2.28 -24.59
N HIS A 903 56.28 3.11 -24.33
CA HIS A 903 55.75 4.07 -25.32
C HIS A 903 55.44 3.44 -26.71
N SER A 904 54.71 2.33 -26.72
CA SER A 904 54.38 1.50 -27.88
C SER A 904 55.58 0.83 -28.58
N GLN A 905 56.81 0.93 -28.06
CA GLN A 905 57.94 0.16 -28.54
C GLN A 905 58.06 -1.13 -27.75
N MET A 906 57.99 -2.27 -28.43
CA MET A 906 58.12 -3.59 -27.84
C MET A 906 59.49 -4.19 -28.16
N VAL A 907 60.14 -4.70 -27.12
CA VAL A 907 61.33 -5.56 -27.17
C VAL A 907 60.95 -6.87 -26.49
N GLY A 908 61.03 -7.97 -27.24
CA GLY A 908 60.74 -9.32 -26.78
C GLY A 908 61.98 -10.19 -26.88
N GLU A 909 62.44 -10.75 -25.76
CA GLU A 909 63.49 -11.77 -25.71
C GLU A 909 62.80 -13.13 -25.55
N ASN A 910 62.97 -14.02 -26.53
CA ASN A 910 62.38 -15.34 -26.50
C ASN A 910 63.51 -16.37 -26.53
N ALA A 911 63.70 -17.12 -25.45
CA ALA A 911 64.66 -18.21 -25.36
C ALA A 911 63.91 -19.55 -25.30
N LEU A 912 64.19 -20.43 -26.24
CA LEU A 912 63.56 -21.74 -26.37
C LEU A 912 64.63 -22.81 -26.25
N LEU A 913 64.50 -23.68 -25.27
CA LEU A 913 65.35 -24.85 -25.12
C LEU A 913 64.51 -26.11 -25.35
N ILE A 914 64.89 -26.88 -26.35
CA ILE A 914 64.23 -28.11 -26.76
C ILE A 914 65.15 -29.29 -26.41
N LYS A 915 64.62 -30.37 -25.82
CA LYS A 915 65.37 -31.59 -25.53
C LYS A 915 64.75 -32.81 -26.20
N ASN A 916 65.58 -33.64 -26.82
CA ASN A 916 65.26 -34.97 -27.36
C ASN A 916 64.08 -34.97 -28.34
N ILE A 917 64.02 -34.00 -29.25
CA ILE A 917 62.92 -33.85 -30.21
C ILE A 917 63.02 -34.89 -31.33
N HIS A 918 61.92 -35.60 -31.60
CA HIS A 918 61.84 -36.45 -32.79
C HIS A 918 60.60 -36.07 -33.60
N LEU A 919 60.80 -35.90 -34.91
CA LEU A 919 59.71 -35.66 -35.84
C LEU A 919 58.89 -36.94 -36.07
N GLY A 920 57.59 -36.74 -36.29
CA GLY A 920 56.67 -37.78 -36.74
C GLY A 920 56.36 -37.63 -38.23
N ASP A 921 55.15 -38.03 -38.63
CA ASP A 921 54.70 -37.95 -40.02
C ASP A 921 54.74 -36.50 -40.55
N GLU A 922 55.12 -36.36 -41.83
CA GLU A 922 54.92 -35.14 -42.61
C GLU A 922 53.43 -34.97 -42.94
N ILE A 923 52.94 -33.73 -42.92
CA ILE A 923 51.56 -33.38 -43.27
C ILE A 923 51.56 -32.72 -44.64
N GLU A 924 50.94 -33.36 -45.62
CA GLU A 924 50.74 -32.79 -46.96
C GLU A 924 49.43 -31.98 -46.98
N ASP A 925 49.53 -30.64 -47.02
CA ASP A 925 48.39 -29.72 -47.19
C ASP A 925 48.86 -28.46 -47.96
N GLU A 926 48.07 -27.99 -48.93
CA GLU A 926 48.40 -26.84 -49.78
C GLU A 926 48.56 -25.51 -49.01
N ASN A 927 48.00 -25.40 -47.80
CA ASN A 927 48.06 -24.20 -46.96
C ASN A 927 49.12 -24.27 -45.85
N ILE A 928 50.02 -25.24 -45.90
CA ILE A 928 51.07 -25.47 -44.91
C ILE A 928 52.44 -25.09 -45.46
N THR A 929 53.27 -24.48 -44.62
CA THR A 929 54.67 -24.19 -44.97
C THR A 929 55.54 -25.40 -44.62
N HIS A 930 56.23 -25.98 -45.61
CA HIS A 930 57.17 -27.08 -45.40
C HIS A 930 58.58 -26.52 -45.15
N LEU A 931 59.10 -26.71 -43.94
CA LEU A 931 60.47 -26.34 -43.58
C LEU A 931 61.31 -27.61 -43.43
N PRO A 932 62.60 -27.62 -43.84
CA PRO A 932 63.46 -28.80 -43.74
C PRO A 932 63.90 -29.06 -42.28
N LEU A 933 62.94 -29.34 -41.40
CA LEU A 933 63.16 -29.45 -39.95
C LEU A 933 64.11 -30.57 -39.57
N GLY A 934 64.11 -31.69 -40.30
CA GLY A 934 65.04 -32.79 -40.03
C GLY A 934 66.51 -32.35 -40.14
N LEU A 935 66.83 -31.54 -41.14
CA LEU A 935 68.17 -30.96 -41.30
C LEU A 935 68.45 -29.90 -40.23
N ALA A 936 67.46 -29.06 -39.90
CA ALA A 936 67.63 -28.04 -38.86
C ALA A 936 67.87 -28.67 -37.48
N ILE A 937 67.12 -29.71 -37.10
CA ILE A 937 67.31 -30.45 -35.84
C ILE A 937 68.71 -31.07 -35.83
N ALA A 938 69.12 -31.77 -36.88
CA ALA A 938 70.44 -32.41 -36.95
C ALA A 938 71.62 -31.42 -36.88
N LEU A 939 71.41 -30.15 -37.25
CA LEU A 939 72.44 -29.10 -37.20
C LEU A 939 72.49 -28.34 -35.87
N LEU A 940 71.37 -28.31 -35.14
CA LEU A 940 71.22 -27.49 -33.93
C LEU A 940 71.23 -28.33 -32.65
N GLU A 941 70.94 -29.62 -32.76
CA GLU A 941 70.92 -30.56 -31.63
C GLU A 941 72.36 -30.90 -31.23
N ASP A 942 72.69 -30.65 -29.97
CA ASP A 942 74.00 -30.99 -29.41
C ASP A 942 74.11 -32.47 -29.01
N SER A 943 75.25 -32.86 -28.43
CA SER A 943 75.50 -34.26 -28.01
C SER A 943 74.56 -34.76 -26.91
N ASP A 944 73.90 -33.86 -26.19
CA ASP A 944 72.96 -34.16 -25.12
C ASP A 944 71.50 -34.10 -25.60
N GLY A 945 71.30 -33.95 -26.91
CA GLY A 945 69.97 -33.88 -27.52
C GLY A 945 69.30 -32.52 -27.31
N VAL A 946 70.07 -31.46 -27.04
CA VAL A 946 69.54 -30.13 -26.69
C VAL A 946 69.69 -29.17 -27.87
N ILE A 947 68.62 -28.42 -28.15
CA ILE A 947 68.59 -27.30 -29.10
C ILE A 947 68.24 -26.04 -28.31
N ASP A 948 69.13 -25.06 -28.29
CA ASP A 948 68.91 -23.76 -27.63
C ASP A 948 68.76 -22.65 -28.68
N ILE A 949 67.65 -21.92 -28.65
CA ILE A 949 67.30 -20.91 -29.66
C ILE A 949 66.88 -19.61 -28.98
N GLU A 950 67.66 -18.55 -29.21
CA GLU A 950 67.31 -17.19 -28.82
C GLU A 950 66.74 -16.41 -30.02
N MET A 951 65.49 -15.96 -29.91
CA MET A 951 64.77 -15.21 -30.94
C MET A 951 64.31 -13.84 -30.41
N PRO A 952 65.15 -12.79 -30.49
CA PRO A 952 64.74 -11.44 -30.12
C PRO A 952 63.78 -10.87 -31.17
N VAL A 953 62.70 -10.22 -30.71
CA VAL A 953 61.67 -9.58 -31.54
C VAL A 953 61.52 -8.14 -31.11
N GLU A 954 61.61 -7.19 -32.05
CA GLU A 954 61.41 -5.76 -31.78
C GLU A 954 60.34 -5.19 -32.73
N GLY A 955 59.56 -4.22 -32.26
CA GLY A 955 58.65 -3.48 -33.12
C GLY A 955 57.65 -2.57 -32.42
N ASN A 956 56.87 -1.83 -33.20
CA ASN A 956 55.86 -0.91 -32.68
C ASN A 956 54.49 -1.60 -32.58
N VAL A 957 53.89 -1.59 -31.37
CA VAL A 957 52.61 -2.26 -31.10
C VAL A 957 51.40 -1.55 -31.75
N ASP A 958 51.54 -0.31 -32.20
CA ASP A 958 50.50 0.42 -32.94
C ASP A 958 50.50 0.11 -34.45
N ALA A 959 51.58 -0.46 -34.99
CA ALA A 959 51.73 -0.80 -36.41
C ALA A 959 52.36 -2.20 -36.58
N PRO A 960 51.56 -3.28 -36.42
CA PRO A 960 52.08 -4.64 -36.34
C PRO A 960 52.37 -5.26 -37.73
N ASP A 961 53.46 -4.86 -38.39
CA ASP A 961 53.96 -5.46 -39.66
C ASP A 961 55.17 -6.39 -39.39
N PHE A 962 55.00 -7.39 -38.53
CA PHE A 962 56.08 -8.31 -38.12
C PHE A 962 56.38 -9.38 -39.19
N LYS A 963 57.57 -9.35 -39.80
CA LYS A 963 58.05 -10.39 -40.75
C LYS A 963 58.99 -11.39 -40.04
N TYR A 964 58.42 -12.49 -39.53
CA TYR A 964 59.10 -13.47 -38.69
C TYR A 964 60.29 -14.21 -39.34
N GLY A 965 60.25 -14.48 -40.65
CA GLY A 965 61.26 -15.33 -41.31
C GLY A 965 62.70 -14.81 -41.26
N ARG A 966 62.92 -13.48 -41.21
CA ARG A 966 64.28 -12.90 -41.14
C ARG A 966 64.91 -13.01 -39.74
N VAL A 967 64.09 -13.04 -38.69
CA VAL A 967 64.55 -13.13 -37.30
C VAL A 967 65.01 -14.56 -37.00
N VAL A 968 64.23 -15.56 -37.46
CA VAL A 968 64.51 -16.99 -37.28
C VAL A 968 65.82 -17.40 -37.98
N LEU A 969 66.01 -17.01 -39.24
CA LEU A 969 67.25 -17.29 -39.99
C LEU A 969 68.51 -16.70 -39.32
N LYS A 970 68.38 -15.52 -38.69
CA LYS A 970 69.49 -14.84 -38.02
C LYS A 970 69.86 -15.48 -36.68
N ALA A 971 68.86 -15.95 -35.93
CA ALA A 971 69.06 -16.74 -34.70
C ALA A 971 69.78 -18.07 -35.00
N LEU A 972 69.33 -18.79 -36.04
CA LEU A 972 69.93 -20.04 -36.50
C LEU A 972 71.39 -19.88 -36.97
N ALA A 973 71.71 -18.81 -37.69
CA ALA A 973 73.07 -18.56 -38.16
C ALA A 973 74.08 -18.33 -37.03
N ASN A 974 73.65 -17.75 -35.90
CA ASN A 974 74.51 -17.49 -34.75
C ASN A 974 74.84 -18.77 -33.93
N LEU A 975 74.03 -19.83 -34.06
CA LEU A 975 74.21 -21.10 -33.34
C LEU A 975 75.31 -21.99 -33.95
N ILE A 976 75.75 -21.74 -35.19
CA ILE A 976 76.66 -22.63 -35.95
C ILE A 976 78.15 -22.50 -35.54
N VAL A 977 78.51 -21.72 -34.50
CA VAL A 977 79.91 -21.55 -34.07
C VAL A 977 80.11 -21.93 -32.61
N LYS A 978 80.21 -23.25 -32.32
CA LYS A 978 80.96 -23.82 -31.18
C LYS A 978 81.15 -25.32 -31.40
N ALA A 979 82.41 -25.74 -31.52
CA ALA A 979 82.82 -27.10 -31.89
C ALA A 979 83.30 -27.95 -30.69
N VAL A 980 82.84 -29.20 -30.70
CA VAL A 980 83.40 -30.51 -30.29
C VAL A 980 84.53 -30.59 -29.24
N ALA A 981 84.28 -31.36 -28.16
CA ALA A 981 85.25 -32.34 -27.62
C ALA A 981 84.59 -33.48 -26.80
N SER A 982 84.78 -34.72 -27.30
CA SER A 982 85.06 -35.98 -26.56
C SER A 982 83.91 -36.93 -26.12
N PRO A 983 84.13 -38.28 -26.15
CA PRO A 983 83.09 -39.33 -26.21
C PRO A 983 82.93 -40.12 -24.90
N PHE A 984 81.76 -40.73 -24.63
CA PHE A 984 81.51 -42.06 -24.03
C PHE A 984 80.05 -42.19 -23.49
N LYS A 985 79.15 -42.89 -24.22
CA LYS A 985 77.86 -43.42 -23.71
C LYS A 985 77.74 -44.90 -24.07
N PHE A 986 78.20 -45.81 -23.21
CA PHE A 986 78.08 -47.26 -23.45
C PHE A 986 77.63 -48.13 -22.26
N LEU A 987 77.02 -47.60 -21.20
CA LEU A 987 76.53 -48.49 -20.10
C LEU A 987 75.09 -48.26 -19.60
N GLY A 988 74.34 -47.28 -20.12
CA GLY A 988 72.93 -47.05 -19.73
C GLY A 988 71.88 -47.86 -20.51
N SER A 989 72.19 -48.23 -21.76
CA SER A 989 71.22 -48.84 -22.68
C SER A 989 70.83 -50.29 -22.33
N ALA A 990 71.67 -51.03 -21.60
CA ALA A 990 71.40 -52.41 -21.20
C ALA A 990 70.36 -52.56 -20.07
N LEU A 991 70.00 -51.46 -19.39
CA LEU A 991 69.01 -51.44 -18.30
C LEU A 991 67.69 -50.76 -18.69
N GLY A 992 67.62 -50.08 -19.84
CA GLY A 992 66.46 -49.29 -20.25
C GLY A 992 66.19 -48.08 -19.36
N ILE A 993 67.23 -47.51 -18.75
CA ILE A 993 67.17 -46.41 -17.77
C ILE A 993 68.05 -45.28 -18.27
N ASP A 994 67.49 -44.07 -18.40
CA ASP A 994 68.28 -42.86 -18.60
C ASP A 994 68.75 -42.36 -17.22
N ALA A 995 69.90 -42.88 -16.77
CA ALA A 995 70.36 -42.73 -15.39
C ALA A 995 70.70 -41.28 -15.02
N GLU A 996 71.03 -40.45 -16.00
CA GLU A 996 71.29 -39.01 -15.82
C GLU A 996 70.00 -38.26 -15.42
N GLU A 997 68.84 -38.63 -15.97
CA GLU A 997 67.56 -37.95 -15.72
C GLU A 997 67.01 -38.19 -14.30
N LEU A 998 67.41 -39.29 -13.66
CA LEU A 998 66.94 -39.71 -12.32
C LEU A 998 67.98 -39.48 -11.21
N ALA A 999 69.17 -38.93 -11.53
CA ALA A 999 70.28 -38.78 -10.60
C ALA A 999 70.04 -37.75 -9.47
N SER A 1000 69.12 -36.81 -9.69
CA SER A 1000 68.80 -35.76 -8.72
C SER A 1000 67.32 -35.34 -8.79
N LEU A 1001 66.82 -34.88 -7.64
CA LEU A 1001 65.52 -34.22 -7.51
C LEU A 1001 65.73 -32.76 -7.13
N GLU A 1002 65.05 -31.85 -7.81
CA GLU A 1002 65.24 -30.41 -7.64
C GLU A 1002 64.21 -29.79 -6.69
N PHE A 1003 64.66 -28.87 -5.84
CA PHE A 1003 63.79 -28.10 -4.93
C PHE A 1003 64.07 -26.61 -5.04
N GLU A 1004 63.03 -25.78 -4.90
CA GLU A 1004 63.22 -24.34 -4.72
C GLU A 1004 63.97 -24.05 -3.40
N TYR A 1005 64.79 -23.00 -3.39
CA TYR A 1005 65.53 -22.61 -2.20
C TYR A 1005 64.59 -22.20 -1.06
N GLY A 1006 64.82 -22.69 0.15
CA GLY A 1006 63.99 -22.46 1.33
C GLY A 1006 62.68 -23.26 1.36
N SER A 1007 62.41 -24.09 0.34
CA SER A 1007 61.16 -24.87 0.19
C SER A 1007 61.41 -26.37 0.19
N SER A 1008 60.43 -27.13 0.71
CA SER A 1008 60.36 -28.61 0.62
C SER A 1008 59.26 -29.11 -0.33
N LEU A 1009 58.60 -28.21 -1.06
CA LEU A 1009 57.56 -28.55 -2.02
C LEU A 1009 58.16 -29.24 -3.26
N LEU A 1010 57.51 -30.31 -3.72
CA LEU A 1010 57.87 -31.01 -4.95
C LEU A 1010 57.34 -30.25 -6.17
N LEU A 1011 58.22 -29.98 -7.14
CA LEU A 1011 57.84 -29.36 -8.41
C LEU A 1011 57.15 -30.40 -9.32
N PRO A 1012 56.20 -30.00 -10.20
CA PRO A 1012 55.52 -30.93 -11.11
C PRO A 1012 56.47 -31.75 -12.00
N SER A 1013 57.58 -31.16 -12.45
CA SER A 1013 58.63 -31.84 -13.21
C SER A 1013 59.29 -32.98 -12.42
N GLU A 1014 59.47 -32.80 -11.11
CA GLU A 1014 60.09 -33.80 -10.25
C GLU A 1014 59.14 -34.94 -9.91
N LEU A 1015 57.83 -34.70 -9.99
CA LEU A 1015 56.82 -35.77 -9.90
C LEU A 1015 56.95 -36.74 -11.07
N GLU A 1016 57.28 -36.27 -12.29
CA GLU A 1016 57.53 -37.15 -13.45
C GLU A 1016 58.69 -38.11 -13.18
N LYS A 1017 59.81 -37.59 -12.61
CA LYS A 1017 60.96 -38.40 -12.21
C LYS A 1017 60.60 -39.40 -11.11
N LEU A 1018 59.88 -38.97 -10.08
CA LEU A 1018 59.41 -39.83 -8.99
C LEU A 1018 58.44 -40.92 -9.49
N ASP A 1019 57.59 -40.62 -10.47
CA ASP A 1019 56.71 -41.59 -11.11
C ASP A 1019 57.47 -42.62 -11.93
N LYS A 1020 58.47 -42.19 -12.71
CA LYS A 1020 59.41 -43.10 -13.38
C LYS A 1020 60.13 -43.99 -12.35
N MET A 1021 60.61 -43.43 -11.24
CA MET A 1021 61.22 -44.18 -10.13
C MET A 1021 60.24 -45.21 -9.53
N ALA A 1022 59.00 -44.83 -9.25
CA ALA A 1022 57.98 -45.73 -8.73
C ALA A 1022 57.66 -46.87 -9.73
N GLN A 1023 57.55 -46.58 -11.02
CA GLN A 1023 57.38 -47.58 -12.07
C GLN A 1023 58.57 -48.54 -12.15
N ILE A 1024 59.80 -48.04 -12.05
CA ILE A 1024 61.00 -48.87 -12.02
C ILE A 1024 60.97 -49.79 -10.80
N LEU A 1025 60.66 -49.27 -9.61
CA LEU A 1025 60.54 -50.08 -8.40
C LEU A 1025 59.44 -51.14 -8.56
N ALA A 1026 58.29 -50.79 -9.14
CA ALA A 1026 57.20 -51.73 -9.39
C ALA A 1026 57.60 -52.85 -10.35
N LYS A 1027 58.32 -52.54 -11.45
CA LYS A 1027 58.77 -53.53 -12.44
C LYS A 1027 59.98 -54.36 -11.98
N ARG A 1028 60.80 -53.86 -11.05
CA ARG A 1028 62.07 -54.46 -10.64
C ARG A 1028 62.14 -54.62 -9.11
N PRO A 1029 61.67 -55.73 -8.53
CA PRO A 1029 61.53 -55.89 -7.07
C PRO A 1029 62.87 -55.85 -6.29
N LYS A 1030 64.00 -56.15 -6.93
CA LYS A 1030 65.35 -56.15 -6.32
C LYS A 1030 66.06 -54.78 -6.27
N ILE A 1031 65.38 -53.69 -6.63
CA ILE A 1031 65.98 -52.35 -6.67
C ILE A 1031 65.44 -51.48 -5.52
N ALA A 1032 66.28 -50.66 -4.90
CA ALA A 1032 65.92 -49.62 -3.94
C ALA A 1032 66.53 -48.27 -4.37
N PHE A 1033 65.94 -47.17 -3.92
CA PHE A 1033 66.54 -45.84 -4.07
C PHE A 1033 67.08 -45.34 -2.72
N SER A 1034 68.23 -44.68 -2.77
CA SER A 1034 68.86 -44.02 -1.64
C SER A 1034 68.90 -42.53 -1.89
N PHE A 1035 68.28 -41.76 -1.00
CA PHE A 1035 68.22 -40.30 -1.14
C PHE A 1035 69.22 -39.65 -0.20
N THR A 1036 69.98 -38.68 -0.72
CA THR A 1036 70.87 -37.83 0.07
C THR A 1036 70.21 -36.45 0.19
N PRO A 1037 69.63 -36.10 1.34
CA PRO A 1037 68.98 -34.81 1.52
C PRO A 1037 70.03 -33.69 1.48
N THR A 1038 69.73 -32.62 0.77
CA THR A 1038 70.68 -31.52 0.59
C THR A 1038 70.08 -30.16 0.91
N TYR A 1039 70.97 -29.21 1.23
CA TYR A 1039 70.66 -27.80 1.33
C TYR A 1039 71.77 -26.95 0.70
N ASP A 1040 71.42 -25.81 0.11
CA ASP A 1040 72.38 -24.82 -0.37
C ASP A 1040 72.68 -23.81 0.73
N GLN A 1041 73.93 -23.78 1.19
CA GLN A 1041 74.30 -22.98 2.35
C GLN A 1041 74.08 -21.47 2.17
N LYS A 1042 74.13 -20.94 0.94
CA LYS A 1042 74.00 -19.50 0.70
C LYS A 1042 72.55 -19.12 0.38
N ARG A 1043 71.95 -19.86 -0.55
CA ARG A 1043 70.64 -19.54 -1.13
C ARG A 1043 69.49 -20.02 -0.23
N ASP A 1044 69.59 -21.22 0.37
CA ASP A 1044 68.61 -21.65 1.38
C ASP A 1044 68.70 -20.77 2.63
N THR A 1045 69.89 -20.30 3.03
CA THR A 1045 70.04 -19.35 4.14
C THR A 1045 69.30 -18.05 3.85
N TYR A 1046 69.48 -17.50 2.65
CA TYR A 1046 68.80 -16.27 2.27
C TYR A 1046 67.28 -16.44 2.23
N ALA A 1047 66.80 -17.53 1.61
CA ALA A 1047 65.38 -17.84 1.52
C ALA A 1047 64.74 -18.07 2.90
N LEU A 1048 65.39 -18.83 3.79
CA LEU A 1048 64.90 -19.05 5.15
C LEU A 1048 64.93 -17.76 5.99
N LYS A 1049 65.97 -16.93 5.87
CA LYS A 1049 66.01 -15.62 6.53
C LYS A 1049 64.93 -14.68 6.01
N LEU A 1050 64.62 -14.74 4.72
CA LEU A 1050 63.50 -14.01 4.14
C LEU A 1050 62.18 -14.50 4.73
N HIS A 1051 61.97 -15.82 4.85
CA HIS A 1051 60.81 -16.39 5.54
C HIS A 1051 60.73 -15.96 7.02
N MET A 1052 61.86 -15.82 7.72
CA MET A 1052 61.88 -15.32 9.10
C MET A 1052 61.54 -13.83 9.21
N LEU A 1053 62.05 -13.00 8.30
CA LEU A 1053 61.70 -11.58 8.23
C LEU A 1053 60.19 -11.43 7.99
N VAL A 1054 59.67 -12.24 7.06
CA VAL A 1054 58.24 -12.36 6.76
C VAL A 1054 57.47 -12.78 8.03
N ALA A 1055 57.86 -13.86 8.71
CA ALA A 1055 57.21 -14.29 9.96
C ALA A 1055 57.23 -13.22 11.07
N LYS A 1056 58.32 -12.43 11.18
CA LYS A 1056 58.45 -11.34 12.15
C LYS A 1056 57.50 -10.17 11.83
N LEU A 1057 57.44 -9.79 10.56
CA LEU A 1057 56.53 -8.77 10.02
C LEU A 1057 55.06 -9.12 10.30
N LEU A 1058 54.65 -10.40 10.24
CA LEU A 1058 53.28 -10.85 10.53
C LEU A 1058 52.90 -10.59 11.99
N LYS A 1059 53.87 -10.84 12.88
CA LYS A 1059 53.68 -10.69 14.32
C LYS A 1059 53.59 -9.22 14.76
N GLU A 1060 54.33 -8.32 14.12
CA GLU A 1060 54.38 -6.89 14.46
C GLU A 1060 53.24 -6.07 13.80
N SER A 1061 52.74 -6.48 12.63
CA SER A 1061 51.72 -5.75 11.85
C SER A 1061 50.26 -6.03 12.25
N LYS A 1062 49.99 -6.90 13.23
CA LYS A 1062 48.64 -7.42 13.60
C LYS A 1062 47.88 -8.11 12.45
N ILE A 1063 48.59 -8.47 11.38
CA ILE A 1063 48.10 -9.22 10.22
C ILE A 1063 48.06 -10.71 10.59
N LYS A 1064 46.98 -11.42 10.24
CA LYS A 1064 46.65 -12.73 10.84
C LYS A 1064 47.14 -13.95 10.03
N ASN A 1065 47.73 -13.78 8.84
CA ASN A 1065 47.92 -14.86 7.86
C ASN A 1065 49.04 -14.55 6.83
N ASP A 1066 49.80 -15.58 6.42
CA ASP A 1066 51.04 -15.49 5.60
C ASP A 1066 50.87 -14.80 4.22
N GLU A 1067 49.69 -14.91 3.62
CA GLU A 1067 49.38 -14.31 2.30
C GLU A 1067 49.21 -12.79 2.31
N ASP A 1068 48.90 -12.19 3.46
CA ASP A 1068 48.72 -10.74 3.57
C ASP A 1068 50.05 -9.99 3.68
N LEU A 1069 51.15 -10.73 3.80
CA LEU A 1069 52.44 -10.16 4.12
C LEU A 1069 53.29 -9.72 2.93
N GLN A 1070 53.08 -10.29 1.74
CA GLN A 1070 53.78 -9.78 0.55
C GLN A 1070 53.43 -8.31 0.26
N ASN A 1071 52.27 -7.85 0.75
CA ASN A 1071 51.83 -6.46 0.70
C ASN A 1071 52.29 -5.59 1.89
N ALA A 1072 52.85 -6.19 2.95
CA ALA A 1072 53.27 -5.48 4.16
C ALA A 1072 54.69 -4.90 4.08
N LEU A 1073 55.43 -5.14 2.99
CA LEU A 1073 56.76 -4.58 2.75
C LEU A 1073 56.70 -3.12 2.28
N SER A 1074 55.94 -2.26 2.97
CA SER A 1074 56.04 -0.82 2.74
C SER A 1074 57.44 -0.34 3.10
N ILE A 1075 57.91 0.69 2.41
CA ILE A 1075 59.22 1.28 2.70
C ILE A 1075 59.26 1.73 4.17
N GLU A 1076 58.17 2.29 4.69
CA GLU A 1076 58.07 2.72 6.09
C GLU A 1076 58.29 1.57 7.09
N LEU A 1077 57.64 0.42 6.90
CA LEU A 1077 57.77 -0.72 7.81
C LEU A 1077 59.16 -1.39 7.70
N LEU A 1078 59.72 -1.42 6.48
CA LEU A 1078 61.09 -1.88 6.25
C LEU A 1078 62.13 -0.95 6.87
N GLU A 1079 61.90 0.36 6.83
CA GLU A 1079 62.72 1.37 7.51
C GLU A 1079 62.66 1.19 9.04
N GLU A 1080 61.47 1.00 9.60
CA GLU A 1080 61.30 0.72 11.03
C GLU A 1080 62.10 -0.52 11.47
N ILE A 1081 61.98 -1.65 10.76
CA ILE A 1081 62.73 -2.88 11.07
C ILE A 1081 64.23 -2.69 10.83
N PHE A 1082 64.62 -1.97 9.77
CA PHE A 1082 66.02 -1.67 9.50
C PHE A 1082 66.64 -0.89 10.66
N LEU A 1083 65.92 0.10 11.21
CA LEU A 1083 66.32 0.93 12.34
C LEU A 1083 66.35 0.18 13.68
N GLN A 1084 65.67 -0.96 13.82
CA GLN A 1084 65.80 -1.80 15.02
C GLN A 1084 67.22 -2.38 15.19
N ALA A 1085 68.02 -2.41 14.12
CA ALA A 1085 69.35 -3.01 14.14
C ALA A 1085 70.44 -2.18 13.44
N HIS A 1086 70.08 -1.06 12.82
CA HIS A 1086 71.01 -0.11 12.20
C HIS A 1086 70.68 1.32 12.65
N THR A 1087 71.59 2.26 12.37
CA THR A 1087 71.40 3.68 12.75
C THR A 1087 70.70 4.49 11.65
N ASP A 1088 70.03 5.58 12.03
CA ASP A 1088 69.42 6.54 11.10
C ASP A 1088 70.43 7.07 10.04
N LYS A 1089 71.70 7.19 10.43
CA LYS A 1089 72.80 7.57 9.53
C LYS A 1089 73.02 6.54 8.42
N ALA A 1090 72.88 5.24 8.71
CA ALA A 1090 73.00 4.18 7.73
C ALA A 1090 71.82 4.17 6.74
N LEU A 1091 70.62 4.48 7.22
CA LEU A 1091 69.42 4.59 6.39
C LEU A 1091 69.53 5.76 5.40
N LYS A 1092 69.89 6.96 5.89
CA LYS A 1092 70.11 8.15 5.04
C LYS A 1092 71.21 7.95 3.99
N LYS A 1093 72.30 7.26 4.36
CA LYS A 1093 73.35 6.88 3.40
C LYS A 1093 72.78 5.97 2.30
N MET A 1094 71.95 4.98 2.64
CA MET A 1094 71.32 4.08 1.68
C MET A 1094 70.37 4.83 0.73
N GLN A 1095 69.50 5.70 1.26
CA GLN A 1095 68.63 6.57 0.44
C GLN A 1095 69.45 7.39 -0.56
N THR A 1096 70.54 8.01 -0.10
CA THR A 1096 71.37 8.89 -0.93
C THR A 1096 72.11 8.11 -2.03
N GLU A 1097 72.66 6.93 -1.71
CA GLU A 1097 73.35 6.07 -2.68
C GLU A 1097 72.41 5.54 -3.77
N VAL A 1098 71.20 5.12 -3.39
CA VAL A 1098 70.22 4.60 -4.35
C VAL A 1098 69.65 5.72 -5.22
N HIS A 1099 69.35 6.89 -4.63
CA HIS A 1099 68.86 8.04 -5.39
C HIS A 1099 69.91 8.56 -6.39
N LYS A 1100 71.20 8.47 -6.06
CA LYS A 1100 72.28 8.82 -7.00
C LYS A 1100 72.38 7.84 -8.18
N ALA A 1101 72.07 6.56 -7.96
CA ALA A 1101 72.15 5.51 -8.98
C ALA A 1101 70.92 5.49 -9.90
N TYR A 1102 69.74 5.89 -9.40
CA TYR A 1102 68.48 5.80 -10.12
C TYR A 1102 67.73 7.13 -10.04
N LYS A 1103 67.75 7.89 -11.15
CA LYS A 1103 67.14 9.23 -11.25
C LYS A 1103 65.63 9.22 -11.53
N ASP A 1104 65.09 8.10 -12.01
CA ASP A 1104 63.64 7.93 -12.18
C ASP A 1104 63.00 7.65 -10.82
N GLU A 1105 61.96 8.40 -10.46
CA GLU A 1105 61.38 8.36 -9.11
C GLU A 1105 60.74 7.00 -8.80
N ASN A 1106 60.13 6.34 -9.79
CA ASN A 1106 59.53 5.02 -9.59
C ASN A 1106 60.63 3.94 -9.46
N LEU A 1107 61.66 4.01 -10.29
CA LEU A 1107 62.80 3.09 -10.23
C LEU A 1107 63.61 3.28 -8.95
N TYR A 1108 63.74 4.52 -8.44
CA TYR A 1108 64.31 4.82 -7.14
C TYR A 1108 63.57 4.09 -6.03
N GLN A 1109 62.24 4.25 -5.94
CA GLN A 1109 61.43 3.60 -4.90
C GLN A 1109 61.57 2.07 -4.94
N VAL A 1110 61.57 1.48 -6.14
CA VAL A 1110 61.78 0.03 -6.34
C VAL A 1110 63.16 -0.41 -5.86
N LYS A 1111 64.22 0.27 -6.32
CA LYS A 1111 65.61 -0.10 -5.99
C LYS A 1111 65.97 0.20 -4.55
N TYR A 1112 65.34 1.20 -3.95
CA TYR A 1112 65.50 1.54 -2.55
C TYR A 1112 64.87 0.47 -1.67
N ARG A 1113 63.63 0.08 -1.98
CA ARG A 1113 62.93 -1.02 -1.31
C ARG A 1113 63.69 -2.34 -1.44
N GLU A 1114 64.22 -2.68 -2.62
CA GLU A 1114 65.05 -3.89 -2.81
C GLU A 1114 66.28 -3.89 -1.90
N ARG A 1115 66.95 -2.74 -1.76
CA ARG A 1115 68.16 -2.60 -0.93
C ARG A 1115 67.84 -2.68 0.57
N LEU A 1116 66.76 -2.03 0.99
CA LEU A 1116 66.20 -2.11 2.35
C LEU A 1116 65.84 -3.55 2.71
N LEU A 1117 65.03 -4.21 1.86
CA LEU A 1117 64.61 -5.59 2.04
C LEU A 1117 65.84 -6.51 2.19
N LYS A 1118 66.81 -6.40 1.28
CA LYS A 1118 68.02 -7.22 1.33
C LYS A 1118 68.78 -7.02 2.64
N ALA A 1119 68.88 -5.79 3.14
CA ALA A 1119 69.56 -5.55 4.41
C ALA A 1119 68.78 -6.11 5.62
N CYS A 1120 67.46 -5.96 5.65
CA CYS A 1120 66.59 -6.54 6.69
C CYS A 1120 66.63 -8.08 6.70
N VAL A 1121 66.68 -8.72 5.53
CA VAL A 1121 66.80 -10.18 5.40
C VAL A 1121 68.12 -10.67 5.97
N MET A 1122 69.23 -10.04 5.60
CA MET A 1122 70.57 -10.48 6.03
C MET A 1122 70.74 -10.47 7.55
N HIS A 1123 69.97 -9.63 8.25
CA HIS A 1123 69.99 -9.46 9.69
C HIS A 1123 69.08 -10.42 10.49
N GLN A 1124 68.27 -11.25 9.83
CA GLN A 1124 67.46 -12.23 10.57
C GLN A 1124 68.35 -13.33 11.19
N PRO A 1125 68.08 -13.73 12.45
CA PRO A 1125 68.88 -14.74 13.14
C PRO A 1125 68.49 -16.16 12.66
N LEU A 1126 69.33 -16.82 11.85
CA LEU A 1126 69.11 -18.20 11.41
C LEU A 1126 70.11 -19.15 12.07
N GLN A 1127 69.62 -20.20 12.74
CA GLN A 1127 70.47 -21.26 13.29
C GLN A 1127 70.90 -22.25 12.20
N LYS A 1128 72.12 -22.80 12.28
CA LYS A 1128 72.61 -23.80 11.31
C LYS A 1128 71.74 -25.08 11.26
N SER A 1129 71.06 -25.43 12.36
CA SER A 1129 70.13 -26.56 12.43
C SER A 1129 68.91 -26.41 11.51
N SER A 1130 68.51 -25.19 11.16
CA SER A 1130 67.36 -24.93 10.28
C SER A 1130 67.58 -25.42 8.85
N LEU A 1131 68.82 -25.37 8.35
CA LEU A 1131 69.18 -25.87 7.01
C LEU A 1131 69.14 -27.40 6.95
N LEU A 1132 69.61 -28.07 8.01
CA LEU A 1132 69.53 -29.52 8.15
C LEU A 1132 68.07 -29.99 8.27
N ALA A 1133 67.23 -29.22 8.98
CA ALA A 1133 65.80 -29.49 9.06
C ALA A 1133 65.12 -29.38 7.68
N LEU A 1134 65.43 -28.34 6.90
CA LEU A 1134 64.91 -28.17 5.54
C LEU A 1134 65.26 -29.36 4.63
N ALA A 1135 66.52 -29.80 4.65
CA ALA A 1135 66.95 -30.97 3.89
C ALA A 1135 66.14 -32.22 4.27
N LYS A 1136 65.94 -32.47 5.57
CA LYS A 1136 65.11 -33.61 6.03
C LYS A 1136 63.64 -33.49 5.61
N GLU A 1137 63.06 -32.29 5.65
CA GLU A 1137 61.68 -32.06 5.20
C GLU A 1137 61.52 -32.28 3.69
N ARG A 1138 62.51 -31.92 2.86
CA ARG A 1138 62.55 -32.27 1.42
C ARG A 1138 62.46 -33.78 1.19
N TYR A 1139 63.28 -34.55 1.92
CA TYR A 1139 63.19 -36.01 1.85
C TYR A 1139 61.84 -36.55 2.32
N LYS A 1140 61.29 -35.99 3.39
CA LYS A 1140 59.97 -36.39 3.91
C LYS A 1140 58.87 -36.17 2.86
N ALA A 1141 58.93 -35.09 2.09
CA ALA A 1141 58.01 -34.85 0.98
C ALA A 1141 58.11 -35.93 -0.10
N VAL A 1142 59.33 -36.32 -0.48
CA VAL A 1142 59.60 -37.39 -1.45
C VAL A 1142 59.15 -38.75 -0.94
N PHE A 1143 59.48 -39.08 0.31
CA PHE A 1143 59.07 -40.30 0.97
C PHE A 1143 57.54 -40.41 1.00
N LYS A 1144 56.87 -39.33 1.40
CA LYS A 1144 55.41 -39.22 1.41
C LYS A 1144 54.83 -39.53 0.03
N TYR A 1145 55.39 -38.95 -1.03
CA TYR A 1145 54.93 -39.18 -2.39
C TYR A 1145 55.08 -40.65 -2.82
N LEU A 1146 56.28 -41.22 -2.70
CA LEU A 1146 56.56 -42.58 -3.15
C LEU A 1146 55.84 -43.67 -2.33
N VAL A 1147 55.82 -43.52 -1.00
CA VAL A 1147 55.24 -44.54 -0.10
C VAL A 1147 53.73 -44.36 0.05
N GLU A 1148 53.29 -43.17 0.44
CA GLU A 1148 51.87 -42.94 0.76
C GLU A 1148 51.01 -42.81 -0.50
N GLN A 1149 51.51 -42.14 -1.56
CA GLN A 1149 50.72 -41.93 -2.77
C GLN A 1149 50.94 -43.00 -3.86
N LYS A 1150 52.18 -43.48 -4.04
CA LYS A 1150 52.51 -44.49 -5.07
C LYS A 1150 52.61 -45.93 -4.56
N GLY A 1151 52.40 -46.16 -3.26
CA GLY A 1151 52.32 -47.50 -2.66
C GLY A 1151 53.64 -48.27 -2.64
N ILE A 1152 54.78 -47.60 -2.76
CA ILE A 1152 56.10 -48.24 -2.69
C ILE A 1152 56.39 -48.63 -1.23
N LYS A 1153 56.83 -49.87 -1.00
CA LYS A 1153 57.23 -50.33 0.34
C LYS A 1153 58.37 -49.47 0.89
N ALA A 1154 58.20 -48.91 2.08
CA ALA A 1154 59.20 -48.06 2.75
C ALA A 1154 60.59 -48.71 2.86
N SER A 1155 60.67 -50.04 2.97
CA SER A 1155 61.94 -50.79 2.99
C SER A 1155 62.78 -50.65 1.71
N ARG A 1156 62.21 -50.10 0.63
CA ARG A 1156 62.89 -49.87 -0.65
C ARG A 1156 63.40 -48.44 -0.83
N LEU A 1157 63.23 -47.60 0.19
CA LEU A 1157 63.74 -46.22 0.22
C LEU A 1157 64.68 -46.10 1.43
N SER A 1158 65.92 -45.68 1.20
CA SER A 1158 66.89 -45.45 2.30
C SER A 1158 67.35 -43.99 2.33
N LEU A 1159 67.59 -43.46 3.53
CA LEU A 1159 68.01 -42.09 3.78
C LEU A 1159 69.52 -42.05 4.10
N LYS A 1160 70.30 -41.24 3.38
CA LYS A 1160 71.69 -40.90 3.72
C LYS A 1160 71.76 -39.64 4.58
N GLU A 1161 72.93 -39.34 5.15
CA GLU A 1161 73.15 -38.10 5.92
C GLU A 1161 72.94 -36.86 5.06
N SER A 1162 72.42 -35.79 5.68
CA SER A 1162 72.16 -34.53 4.99
C SER A 1162 73.46 -33.76 4.76
N VAL A 1163 73.71 -33.32 3.53
CA VAL A 1163 74.95 -32.62 3.15
C VAL A 1163 74.66 -31.26 2.49
N ALA A 1164 75.60 -30.32 2.58
CA ALA A 1164 75.52 -29.09 1.81
C ALA A 1164 75.81 -29.41 0.32
N ALA A 1165 74.96 -28.93 -0.59
CA ALA A 1165 75.17 -29.07 -2.03
C ALA A 1165 74.59 -27.87 -2.77
N SER A 1166 75.29 -27.43 -3.83
CA SER A 1166 74.83 -26.39 -4.75
C SER A 1166 74.55 -27.02 -6.12
N GLY A 1167 73.45 -26.64 -6.77
CA GLY A 1167 73.10 -27.10 -8.11
C GLY A 1167 73.98 -26.50 -9.20
N GLU A 1168 74.09 -27.22 -10.33
CA GLU A 1168 74.69 -26.72 -11.58
C GLU A 1168 73.83 -25.59 -12.18
N ASP A 1169 72.51 -25.73 -12.04
CA ASP A 1169 71.57 -24.67 -12.37
C ASP A 1169 71.44 -23.72 -11.16
N GLU A 1170 71.65 -22.41 -11.37
CA GLU A 1170 71.67 -21.44 -10.27
C GLU A 1170 70.33 -21.34 -9.52
N LYS A 1171 69.27 -21.97 -10.07
CA LYS A 1171 67.86 -21.80 -9.70
C LYS A 1171 67.33 -22.81 -8.67
N PHE A 1172 67.93 -24.00 -8.52
CA PHE A 1172 67.38 -25.05 -7.64
C PHE A 1172 68.43 -25.75 -6.76
N ALA A 1173 67.98 -26.29 -5.63
CA ALA A 1173 68.78 -27.12 -4.72
C ALA A 1173 68.59 -28.61 -5.07
N PRO A 1174 69.66 -29.35 -5.45
CA PRO A 1174 69.54 -30.73 -5.91
C PRO A 1174 69.65 -31.74 -4.77
N MET A 1175 68.67 -32.63 -4.60
CA MET A 1175 68.73 -33.81 -3.74
C MET A 1175 69.21 -35.00 -4.55
N LYS A 1176 70.39 -35.56 -4.21
CA LYS A 1176 70.98 -36.67 -4.97
C LYS A 1176 70.22 -37.99 -4.73
N VAL A 1177 70.08 -38.78 -5.77
CA VAL A 1177 69.42 -40.09 -5.75
C VAL A 1177 70.38 -41.14 -6.27
N ASP A 1178 70.63 -42.17 -5.46
CA ASP A 1178 71.44 -43.32 -5.84
C ASP A 1178 70.58 -44.59 -5.93
N ILE A 1179 70.93 -45.48 -6.86
CA ILE A 1179 70.29 -46.80 -6.99
C ILE A 1179 71.05 -47.81 -6.12
N LYS A 1180 70.32 -48.63 -5.37
CA LYS A 1180 70.85 -49.79 -4.61
C LYS A 1180 70.15 -51.07 -5.05
N VAL A 1181 70.88 -52.19 -5.01
CA VAL A 1181 70.29 -53.52 -5.18
C VAL A 1181 70.03 -54.10 -3.81
N ILE A 1182 68.82 -54.63 -3.59
CA ILE A 1182 68.40 -55.33 -2.37
C ILE A 1182 68.25 -56.81 -2.70
N ASN A 1183 68.78 -57.66 -1.82
CA ASN A 1183 68.73 -59.12 -1.98
C ASN A 1183 67.38 -59.71 -1.59
#